data_AF-Q72P35-F1
#
_entry.id   AF-Q72P35-F1
#
_cell.length_a   1.000
_cell.length_b   1.000
_cell.length_c   1.000
_cell.angle_alpha   90.00
_cell.angle_beta   90.00
_cell.angle_gamma   90.00
#
_symmetry.space_group_name_H-M   'P 1'
#
loop_
_entity.id
_entity.type
_entity.pdbx_description
1 polymer ?
#
loop_
_entity_poly.entity_id
_entity_poly.type
_entity_poly.pdbx_seq_one_letter_code
_entity_poly.pdbx_strand_id
1 'polypeptide(L)'
;MKFRNRLFLSLMIVALSGIHSENGYLYLENGILDYSNIPSSSPKTGNESKGKKSVYFSKKGLNFKIPLSYNVVERLRIENSGEKEVSIKVNSKAEKNLLYGVTGEGGDSFIKIPPGNVLSLPVRFFAQDTLPGTYSLENSISDEQGNILDTIRGTVEITKPDFKIETELLKKTPLVQQFRFKNKGDTLANLSIRLKNSDSLRMEPSVDHYLFPKDGSLEIAVYTTNRLEKNQSASFHVSSSGIEKEVPFLFEAASADSVEMVSLDPIVRLRNKDWYCTNRPIIHMSYTVPYFEKKEVQNLGFTSKFSWLTSKGEGSDTNGNDKADHWTLTEKGNVIMAGDDYDEDGEIDFFREQDSENRTLNRAYFKKDGKWFETNIVDLYLISSYLPFNDGANVQPHDLEVLINDVSFAQEKQIIPTGSRLRRIPLHRFNENQINGYSENRITVRTSHLPEANYQVNAENTLLIFYSTIQIPVVSRKKLDLNIKTISENIAEEEKKAADEPNEVKKEASLNLLSKLKQLRDQKLKEIEKFFQEHSEADTALKLTGVQYRGADLAVYGSDLSIQGNGISGKIRNMGYESLPYTVSLFQSSEKGYTLVETQEGRNLPPFAKRNFRFSIKNFSDKKRKIYKITISPKDKKKEELVTSNNQAHLIVGKENNAAELKKEMVALASEMGLTNDQVTLVSKPAIPEFSLKELENVKMNQIEFPWPQKLKKEERKFILE
;
A
#
# COMPACT_ATOMS: atom_id res chain seq x y z
N MET A 1 -8.81 -57.90 30.07
CA MET A 1 -9.92 -58.26 29.15
C MET A 1 -11.16 -57.50 29.58
N LYS A 2 -11.95 -56.79 28.76
CA LYS A 2 -11.83 -56.29 27.37
C LYS A 2 -12.52 -54.91 27.29
N PHE A 3 -11.91 -53.95 26.59
CA PHE A 3 -12.44 -52.94 25.65
C PHE A 3 -13.99 -52.71 25.54
N ARG A 4 -14.51 -51.49 25.25
CA ARG A 4 -14.03 -50.45 24.30
C ARG A 4 -14.72 -49.06 24.46
N ASN A 5 -14.03 -47.98 24.07
CA ASN A 5 -14.51 -46.65 23.59
C ASN A 5 -15.44 -45.73 24.44
N ARG A 6 -14.93 -44.56 24.85
CA ARG A 6 -15.07 -43.25 24.14
C ARG A 6 -14.01 -42.23 24.63
N LEU A 7 -13.71 -41.21 23.82
CA LEU A 7 -12.52 -40.36 23.94
C LEU A 7 -12.85 -38.88 23.59
N PHE A 8 -12.21 -37.92 24.27
CA PHE A 8 -12.26 -36.44 24.06
C PHE A 8 -13.63 -35.75 24.25
N LEU A 9 -13.73 -34.54 24.82
CA LEU A 9 -13.00 -33.31 24.43
C LEU A 9 -12.82 -32.34 25.63
N SER A 10 -11.66 -31.69 25.73
CA SER A 10 -11.39 -30.61 26.69
C SER A 10 -11.65 -29.24 26.05
N LEU A 11 -12.46 -28.39 26.69
CA LEU A 11 -12.73 -27.03 26.20
C LEU A 11 -11.46 -26.17 26.20
N MET A 12 -11.10 -25.63 25.03
CA MET A 12 -10.28 -24.43 24.91
C MET A 12 -11.18 -23.30 24.41
N ILE A 13 -11.29 -22.21 25.16
CA ILE A 13 -12.04 -21.02 24.74
C ILE A 13 -11.12 -20.20 23.83
N VAL A 14 -11.33 -20.33 22.52
CA VAL A 14 -10.69 -19.50 21.50
C VAL A 14 -11.54 -18.26 21.28
N ALA A 15 -10.93 -17.07 21.35
CA ALA A 15 -11.58 -15.83 20.95
C ALA A 15 -11.78 -15.83 19.42
N LEU A 16 -13.04 -15.77 18.97
CA LEU A 16 -13.41 -15.87 17.56
C LEU A 16 -13.23 -14.54 16.82
N SER A 17 -12.02 -14.29 16.34
CA SER A 17 -11.72 -13.35 15.24
C SER A 17 -11.11 -14.10 14.05
N GLY A 18 -11.85 -15.09 13.53
CA GLY A 18 -11.41 -15.95 12.43
C GLY A 18 -12.34 -15.88 11.24
N ILE A 19 -12.03 -15.02 10.26
CA ILE A 19 -12.62 -15.09 8.92
C ILE A 19 -12.10 -16.38 8.27
N HIS A 20 -12.90 -17.44 8.32
CA HIS A 20 -12.56 -18.71 7.68
C HIS A 20 -12.88 -18.65 6.19
N SER A 21 -11.85 -18.71 5.34
CA SER A 21 -12.00 -19.10 3.93
C SER A 21 -11.62 -20.57 3.77
N GLU A 22 -12.59 -21.47 3.84
CA GLU A 22 -12.38 -22.88 3.47
C GLU A 22 -12.51 -23.10 1.96
N ASN A 23 -11.68 -24.02 1.45
CA ASN A 23 -11.68 -24.63 0.10
C ASN A 23 -11.12 -23.79 -1.07
N GLY A 24 -10.19 -24.39 -1.81
CA GLY A 24 -9.63 -23.79 -3.04
C GLY A 24 -8.30 -24.36 -3.55
N TYR A 25 -7.99 -25.64 -3.37
CA TYR A 25 -6.80 -26.23 -4.03
C TYR A 25 -7.08 -26.53 -5.51
N LEU A 26 -6.26 -25.99 -6.41
CA LEU A 26 -6.06 -26.52 -7.76
C LEU A 26 -4.61 -26.24 -8.20
N TYR A 27 -3.87 -27.33 -8.46
CA TYR A 27 -2.54 -27.28 -9.05
C TYR A 27 -2.62 -26.88 -10.52
N LEU A 28 -1.55 -26.28 -11.06
CA LEU A 28 -0.89 -26.81 -12.26
C LEU A 28 0.50 -26.20 -12.47
N GLU A 29 1.35 -26.99 -13.12
CA GLU A 29 2.74 -26.67 -13.43
C GLU A 29 2.80 -25.64 -14.57
N ASN A 30 3.84 -24.80 -14.56
CA ASN A 30 4.77 -24.65 -15.69
C ASN A 30 5.88 -23.65 -15.30
N GLY A 31 7.13 -24.02 -15.54
CA GLY A 31 8.27 -23.24 -15.06
C GLY A 31 9.64 -23.86 -15.31
N ILE A 32 9.72 -24.79 -16.25
CA ILE A 32 10.95 -25.44 -16.67
C ILE A 32 11.21 -25.00 -18.11
N LEU A 33 12.44 -24.57 -18.41
CA LEU A 33 12.97 -24.52 -19.77
C LEU A 33 13.09 -25.97 -20.24
N ASP A 34 12.05 -26.44 -20.92
CA ASP A 34 11.90 -27.85 -21.24
C ASP A 34 12.57 -28.17 -22.59
N TYR A 35 13.89 -28.40 -22.51
CA TYR A 35 14.66 -29.02 -23.59
C TYR A 35 14.29 -30.49 -23.70
N SER A 36 13.19 -30.76 -24.40
CA SER A 36 12.75 -32.12 -24.68
C SER A 36 13.59 -32.72 -25.81
N ASN A 37 14.53 -33.59 -25.45
CA ASN A 37 15.15 -34.52 -26.39
C ASN A 37 14.08 -35.51 -26.86
N ILE A 38 13.40 -35.21 -27.97
CA ILE A 38 12.66 -36.22 -28.71
C ILE A 38 13.71 -37.15 -29.32
N PRO A 39 13.72 -38.47 -29.01
CA PRO A 39 14.60 -39.39 -29.70
C PRO A 39 14.17 -39.41 -31.17
N SER A 40 14.97 -38.80 -32.05
CA SER A 40 14.70 -38.86 -33.48
C SER A 40 14.69 -40.34 -33.89
N SER A 41 13.56 -40.82 -34.40
CA SER A 41 13.49 -42.15 -35.00
C SER A 41 14.56 -42.23 -36.10
N SER A 42 15.54 -43.11 -35.90
CA SER A 42 16.65 -43.56 -36.75
C SER A 42 17.04 -42.71 -37.97
N PRO A 43 18.33 -42.36 -38.16
CA PRO A 43 18.76 -41.54 -39.29
C PRO A 43 18.42 -42.20 -40.63
N LYS A 44 17.43 -41.65 -41.34
CA LYS A 44 17.25 -41.93 -42.76
C LYS A 44 18.30 -41.15 -43.55
N THR A 45 19.29 -41.89 -44.02
CA THR A 45 20.28 -41.40 -44.99
C THR A 45 19.61 -40.92 -46.26
N GLY A 46 20.14 -39.83 -46.84
CA GLY A 46 19.86 -39.42 -48.22
C GLY A 46 18.62 -38.55 -48.45
N ASN A 47 18.75 -37.23 -48.29
CA ASN A 47 18.72 -36.30 -49.43
C ASN A 47 18.89 -34.84 -48.97
N GLU A 48 19.74 -34.09 -49.66
CA GLU A 48 19.87 -32.64 -49.49
C GLU A 48 18.58 -31.92 -49.96
N SER A 49 17.65 -31.70 -49.04
CA SER A 49 16.51 -30.81 -49.31
C SER A 49 16.98 -29.35 -49.24
N LYS A 50 17.25 -28.75 -50.41
CA LYS A 50 17.41 -27.29 -50.56
C LYS A 50 16.29 -26.56 -49.80
N GLY A 51 16.66 -25.65 -48.90
CA GLY A 51 15.73 -24.69 -48.30
C GLY A 51 15.08 -25.07 -46.95
N LYS A 52 15.59 -26.07 -46.20
CA LYS A 52 15.21 -26.18 -44.77
C LYS A 52 15.89 -25.07 -43.97
N LYS A 53 15.09 -24.28 -43.24
CA LYS A 53 15.58 -23.34 -42.21
C LYS A 53 16.26 -24.13 -41.10
N SER A 54 17.39 -23.65 -40.59
CA SER A 54 18.10 -24.28 -39.46
C SER A 54 17.39 -24.03 -38.12
N VAL A 55 16.80 -22.84 -37.93
CA VAL A 55 15.98 -22.49 -36.76
C VAL A 55 14.61 -22.01 -37.22
N TYR A 56 13.55 -22.52 -36.61
CA TYR A 56 12.17 -22.18 -36.96
C TYR A 56 11.19 -22.38 -35.79
N PHE A 57 10.00 -21.77 -35.88
CA PHE A 57 8.90 -22.08 -34.96
C PHE A 57 8.29 -23.45 -35.27
N SER A 58 8.21 -24.34 -34.28
CA SER A 58 7.75 -25.74 -34.49
C SER A 58 6.26 -25.86 -34.85
N LYS A 59 5.48 -24.76 -34.79
CA LYS A 59 4.08 -24.68 -35.22
C LYS A 59 3.95 -23.81 -36.48
N LYS A 60 3.01 -24.13 -37.36
CA LYS A 60 2.72 -23.35 -38.58
C LYS A 60 1.79 -22.13 -38.39
N GLY A 61 1.46 -21.80 -37.14
CA GLY A 61 0.62 -20.66 -36.78
C GLY A 61 0.34 -20.61 -35.28
N LEU A 62 -0.05 -19.44 -34.79
CA LEU A 62 -0.47 -19.22 -33.40
C LEU A 62 -1.97 -18.99 -33.35
N ASN A 63 -2.67 -19.66 -32.43
CA ASN A 63 -4.05 -19.39 -32.11
C ASN A 63 -4.19 -19.54 -30.60
N PHE A 64 -4.46 -18.44 -29.90
CA PHE A 64 -4.65 -18.40 -28.46
C PHE A 64 -6.06 -17.93 -28.12
N LYS A 65 -6.57 -18.33 -26.96
CA LYS A 65 -7.84 -17.87 -26.41
C LYS A 65 -7.61 -17.53 -24.94
N ILE A 66 -7.65 -16.25 -24.59
CA ILE A 66 -7.23 -15.75 -23.28
C ILE A 66 -8.33 -14.91 -22.62
N PRO A 67 -8.44 -14.90 -21.28
CA PRO A 67 -9.31 -13.97 -20.57
C PRO A 67 -8.76 -12.54 -20.58
N LEU A 68 -9.62 -11.57 -20.30
CA LEU A 68 -9.21 -10.23 -19.88
C LEU A 68 -8.53 -10.32 -18.50
N SER A 69 -7.20 -10.31 -18.51
CA SER A 69 -6.37 -10.49 -17.31
C SER A 69 -5.05 -9.73 -17.44
N TYR A 70 -4.47 -9.42 -16.29
CA TYR A 70 -3.23 -8.66 -16.16
C TYR A 70 -1.98 -9.44 -16.59
N ASN A 71 -2.01 -10.78 -16.62
CA ASN A 71 -0.88 -11.62 -17.04
C ASN A 71 -1.37 -13.01 -17.42
N VAL A 72 -1.41 -13.31 -18.71
CA VAL A 72 -1.67 -14.67 -19.23
C VAL A 72 -0.39 -15.19 -19.88
N VAL A 73 0.06 -16.39 -19.48
CA VAL A 73 1.30 -17.00 -19.96
C VAL A 73 0.99 -18.17 -20.87
N GLU A 74 1.46 -18.09 -22.11
CA GLU A 74 1.44 -19.13 -23.13
C GLU A 74 2.87 -19.54 -23.50
N ARG A 75 3.05 -20.50 -24.41
CA ARG A 75 4.40 -20.95 -24.80
C ARG A 75 4.62 -21.02 -26.32
N LEU A 76 5.71 -20.42 -26.78
CA LEU A 76 6.26 -20.57 -28.13
C LEU A 76 7.26 -21.72 -28.14
N ARG A 77 7.22 -22.55 -29.19
CA ARG A 77 8.20 -23.62 -29.40
C ARG A 77 9.05 -23.31 -30.61
N ILE A 78 10.36 -23.35 -30.42
CA ILE A 78 11.38 -23.07 -31.42
C ILE A 78 12.29 -24.28 -31.51
N GLU A 79 12.62 -24.73 -32.71
CA GLU A 79 13.46 -25.88 -32.95
C GLU A 79 14.71 -25.44 -33.71
N ASN A 80 15.88 -25.91 -33.29
CA ASN A 80 17.12 -25.82 -34.05
C ASN A 80 17.40 -27.19 -34.69
N SER A 81 17.02 -27.36 -35.96
CA SER A 81 17.34 -28.56 -36.75
C SER A 81 18.69 -28.45 -37.48
N GLY A 82 19.51 -27.43 -37.15
CA GLY A 82 20.86 -27.25 -37.68
C GLY A 82 21.91 -28.05 -36.91
N GLU A 83 23.13 -28.10 -37.47
CA GLU A 83 24.28 -28.82 -36.88
C GLU A 83 25.08 -27.99 -35.86
N LYS A 84 24.71 -26.72 -35.65
CA LYS A 84 25.43 -25.78 -34.77
C LYS A 84 24.48 -25.13 -33.78
N GLU A 85 24.99 -24.79 -32.59
CA GLU A 85 24.28 -23.94 -31.64
C GLU A 85 23.99 -22.58 -32.29
N VAL A 86 22.79 -22.04 -32.06
CA VAL A 86 22.39 -20.72 -32.54
C VAL A 86 21.91 -19.87 -31.37
N SER A 87 22.42 -18.65 -31.29
CA SER A 87 21.98 -17.62 -30.35
C SER A 87 20.84 -16.82 -30.98
N ILE A 88 19.68 -16.75 -30.31
CA ILE A 88 18.46 -16.15 -30.86
C ILE A 88 17.76 -15.19 -29.90
N LYS A 89 17.02 -14.23 -30.45
CA LYS A 89 16.05 -13.39 -29.74
C LYS A 89 14.71 -13.43 -30.48
N VAL A 90 13.61 -13.42 -29.75
CA VAL A 90 12.24 -13.41 -30.30
C VAL A 90 11.66 -12.01 -30.18
N ASN A 91 11.34 -11.40 -31.32
CA ASN A 91 10.64 -10.12 -31.38
C ASN A 91 9.16 -10.39 -31.60
N SER A 92 8.33 -9.97 -30.64
CA SER A 92 6.87 -10.14 -30.66
C SER A 92 6.16 -8.85 -31.05
N LYS A 93 5.03 -8.97 -31.75
CA LYS A 93 4.16 -7.86 -32.13
C LYS A 93 2.70 -8.30 -32.12
N ALA A 94 1.81 -7.43 -31.67
CA ALA A 94 0.36 -7.61 -31.76
C ALA A 94 -0.29 -6.44 -32.53
N GLU A 95 -1.51 -6.67 -33.01
CA GLU A 95 -2.39 -5.62 -33.49
C GLU A 95 -3.02 -4.82 -32.35
N LYS A 96 -3.27 -3.52 -32.61
CA LYS A 96 -3.87 -2.57 -31.67
C LYS A 96 -3.01 -2.50 -30.39
N ASN A 97 -3.49 -1.86 -29.32
CA ASN A 97 -2.67 -1.62 -28.13
C ASN A 97 -2.57 -2.85 -27.19
N LEU A 98 -2.75 -4.08 -27.72
CA LEU A 98 -2.55 -5.31 -26.96
C LEU A 98 -1.06 -5.51 -26.68
N LEU A 99 -0.71 -5.64 -25.41
CA LEU A 99 0.67 -5.87 -25.01
C LEU A 99 0.98 -7.37 -24.93
N TYR A 100 1.99 -7.77 -25.71
CA TYR A 100 2.30 -9.15 -26.03
C TYR A 100 3.80 -9.31 -26.25
N GLY A 101 4.45 -10.24 -25.52
CA GLY A 101 5.89 -10.44 -25.66
C GLY A 101 6.46 -11.67 -24.96
N VAL A 102 7.52 -12.23 -25.54
CA VAL A 102 8.45 -13.09 -24.80
C VAL A 102 9.19 -12.23 -23.78
N THR A 103 9.42 -12.76 -22.59
CA THR A 103 9.95 -12.00 -21.43
C THR A 103 10.89 -12.90 -20.62
N GLY A 104 12.06 -12.37 -20.27
CA GLY A 104 13.25 -13.12 -19.87
C GLY A 104 14.17 -13.43 -21.06
N GLU A 105 15.06 -14.41 -20.90
CA GLU A 105 15.98 -14.84 -21.96
C GLU A 105 15.24 -15.29 -23.21
N GLY A 106 15.73 -14.86 -24.38
CA GLY A 106 15.08 -15.06 -25.67
C GLY A 106 13.96 -14.06 -25.97
N GLY A 107 13.62 -13.15 -25.05
CA GLY A 107 12.71 -12.00 -25.28
C GLY A 107 13.41 -10.67 -25.04
N ASP A 108 14.12 -10.55 -23.93
CA ASP A 108 14.86 -9.34 -23.52
C ASP A 108 16.34 -9.44 -23.98
N SER A 109 16.96 -10.60 -23.74
CA SER A 109 18.32 -10.96 -24.17
C SER A 109 18.31 -12.09 -25.21
N PHE A 110 19.48 -12.39 -25.77
CA PHE A 110 19.69 -13.58 -26.60
C PHE A 110 19.73 -14.87 -25.76
N ILE A 111 19.22 -15.97 -26.31
CA ILE A 111 19.29 -17.32 -25.73
C ILE A 111 19.85 -18.32 -26.75
N LYS A 112 20.69 -19.24 -26.28
CA LYS A 112 21.31 -20.28 -27.10
C LYS A 112 20.42 -21.52 -27.22
N ILE A 113 20.25 -22.04 -28.44
CA ILE A 113 19.61 -23.33 -28.70
C ILE A 113 20.65 -24.30 -29.30
N PRO A 114 20.97 -25.41 -28.60
CA PRO A 114 21.87 -26.45 -29.12
C PRO A 114 21.35 -27.13 -30.41
N PRO A 115 22.22 -27.79 -31.19
CA PRO A 115 21.83 -28.60 -32.35
C PRO A 115 20.80 -29.67 -31.97
N GLY A 116 19.73 -29.81 -32.75
CA GLY A 116 18.68 -30.82 -32.55
C GLY A 116 17.70 -30.55 -31.41
N ASN A 117 17.85 -29.45 -30.67
CA ASN A 117 17.02 -29.17 -29.50
C ASN A 117 15.76 -28.34 -29.84
N VAL A 118 14.70 -28.57 -29.06
CA VAL A 118 13.51 -27.73 -29.00
C VAL A 118 13.55 -26.87 -27.74
N LEU A 119 13.40 -25.56 -27.90
CA LEU A 119 13.26 -24.56 -26.83
C LEU A 119 11.78 -24.18 -26.66
N SER A 120 11.34 -24.02 -25.41
CA SER A 120 9.95 -23.69 -25.05
C SER A 120 9.90 -22.38 -24.25
N LEU A 121 9.79 -21.24 -24.94
CA LEU A 121 9.81 -19.90 -24.36
C LEU A 121 8.43 -19.45 -23.87
N PRO A 122 8.32 -18.81 -22.68
CA PRO A 122 7.07 -18.22 -22.23
C PRO A 122 6.77 -16.94 -23.03
N VAL A 123 5.54 -16.79 -23.50
CA VAL A 123 5.04 -15.57 -24.13
C VAL A 123 3.86 -15.05 -23.32
N ARG A 124 3.89 -13.77 -22.97
CA ARG A 124 2.94 -13.15 -22.04
C ARG A 124 1.99 -12.21 -22.75
N PHE A 125 0.76 -12.14 -22.25
CA PHE A 125 -0.28 -11.20 -22.65
C PHE A 125 -0.72 -10.35 -21.46
N PHE A 126 -0.88 -9.05 -21.70
CA PHE A 126 -1.46 -8.09 -20.77
C PHE A 126 -2.70 -7.51 -21.43
N ALA A 127 -3.86 -8.13 -21.15
CA ALA A 127 -5.10 -7.92 -21.89
C ALA A 127 -6.08 -6.98 -21.18
N GLN A 128 -5.80 -6.57 -19.94
CA GLN A 128 -6.75 -5.91 -19.03
C GLN A 128 -7.46 -4.65 -19.56
N ASP A 129 -6.76 -3.86 -20.37
CA ASP A 129 -7.20 -2.58 -20.92
C ASP A 129 -7.60 -2.72 -22.40
N THR A 130 -7.63 -3.96 -22.90
CA THR A 130 -8.00 -4.31 -24.26
C THR A 130 -9.48 -4.66 -24.34
N LEU A 131 -10.14 -4.40 -25.47
CA LEU A 131 -11.53 -4.81 -25.66
C LEU A 131 -11.62 -6.31 -26.01
N PRO A 132 -12.66 -7.06 -25.59
CA PRO A 132 -12.91 -8.41 -26.07
C PRO A 132 -12.96 -8.48 -27.61
N GLY A 133 -12.39 -9.54 -28.19
CA GLY A 133 -12.33 -9.73 -29.64
C GLY A 133 -11.04 -10.38 -30.11
N THR A 134 -10.86 -10.46 -31.43
CA THR A 134 -9.70 -11.10 -32.06
C THR A 134 -8.65 -10.08 -32.51
N TYR A 135 -7.39 -10.41 -32.24
CA TYR A 135 -6.22 -9.58 -32.54
C TYR A 135 -5.17 -10.42 -33.28
N SER A 136 -4.58 -9.91 -34.37
CA SER A 136 -3.46 -10.62 -35.01
C SER A 136 -2.18 -10.51 -34.19
N LEU A 137 -1.35 -11.55 -34.27
CA LEU A 137 -0.03 -11.66 -33.65
C LEU A 137 1.03 -11.99 -34.70
N GLU A 138 2.23 -11.49 -34.49
CA GLU A 138 3.44 -11.86 -35.23
C GLU A 138 4.58 -12.07 -34.24
N ASN A 139 5.38 -13.12 -34.44
CA ASN A 139 6.67 -13.27 -33.77
C ASN A 139 7.73 -13.58 -34.82
N SER A 140 8.92 -13.01 -34.64
CA SER A 140 10.09 -13.28 -35.48
C SER A 140 11.27 -13.70 -34.63
N ILE A 141 12.07 -14.64 -35.13
CA ILE A 141 13.33 -15.07 -34.53
C ILE A 141 14.44 -14.30 -35.22
N SER A 142 15.27 -13.57 -34.48
CA SER A 142 16.46 -12.89 -34.98
C SER A 142 17.75 -13.48 -34.39
N ASP A 143 18.81 -13.54 -35.18
CA ASP A 143 20.18 -13.81 -34.71
C ASP A 143 20.83 -12.55 -34.11
N GLU A 144 22.05 -12.69 -33.56
CA GLU A 144 22.85 -11.60 -32.97
C GLU A 144 23.26 -10.52 -34.00
N GLN A 145 23.15 -10.81 -35.30
CA GLN A 145 23.41 -9.88 -36.38
C GLN A 145 22.12 -9.16 -36.85
N GLY A 146 20.97 -9.48 -36.26
CA GLY A 146 19.66 -8.91 -36.58
C GLY A 146 18.95 -9.55 -37.77
N ASN A 147 19.46 -10.63 -38.35
CA ASN A 147 18.79 -11.32 -39.45
C ASN A 147 17.59 -12.11 -38.93
N ILE A 148 16.44 -11.96 -39.60
CA ILE A 148 15.24 -12.73 -39.27
C ILE A 148 15.38 -14.16 -39.84
N LEU A 149 15.52 -15.14 -38.95
CA LEU A 149 15.62 -16.57 -39.27
C LEU A 149 14.23 -17.14 -39.63
N ASP A 150 13.21 -16.82 -38.83
CA ASP A 150 11.84 -17.27 -39.05
C ASP A 150 10.79 -16.29 -38.52
N THR A 151 9.57 -16.39 -39.06
CA THR A 151 8.42 -15.58 -38.66
C THR A 151 7.16 -16.43 -38.60
N ILE A 152 6.45 -16.38 -37.49
CA ILE A 152 5.15 -17.01 -37.30
C ILE A 152 4.07 -15.94 -37.10
N ARG A 153 2.92 -16.14 -37.73
CA ARG A 153 1.73 -15.28 -37.58
C ARG A 153 0.59 -16.07 -36.96
N GLY A 154 -0.38 -15.36 -36.42
CA GLY A 154 -1.52 -15.98 -35.78
C GLY A 154 -2.52 -14.98 -35.23
N THR A 155 -3.41 -15.46 -34.38
CA THR A 155 -4.38 -14.62 -33.67
C THR A 155 -4.47 -14.97 -32.19
N VAL A 156 -4.99 -14.03 -31.41
CA VAL A 156 -5.51 -14.27 -30.06
C VAL A 156 -6.94 -13.77 -29.97
N GLU A 157 -7.81 -14.62 -29.47
CA GLU A 157 -9.17 -14.26 -29.05
C GLU A 157 -9.14 -13.88 -27.57
N ILE A 158 -9.45 -12.61 -27.28
CA ILE A 158 -9.63 -12.11 -25.92
C ILE A 158 -11.11 -12.29 -25.56
N THR A 159 -11.40 -13.17 -24.62
CA THR A 159 -12.77 -13.54 -24.28
C THR A 159 -13.42 -12.50 -23.38
N LYS A 160 -14.69 -12.18 -23.67
CA LYS A 160 -15.55 -11.44 -22.73
C LYS A 160 -15.76 -12.32 -21.48
N PRO A 161 -15.49 -11.83 -20.26
CA PRO A 161 -15.66 -12.62 -19.04
C PRO A 161 -17.15 -12.87 -18.74
N ASP A 162 -17.46 -13.98 -18.05
CA ASP A 162 -18.74 -14.13 -17.38
C ASP A 162 -18.83 -13.12 -16.22
N PHE A 163 -19.56 -12.03 -16.41
CA PHE A 163 -19.73 -10.97 -15.41
C PHE A 163 -20.93 -11.29 -14.51
N LYS A 164 -20.69 -12.05 -13.44
CA LYS A 164 -21.73 -12.45 -12.48
C LYS A 164 -21.36 -12.02 -11.06
N ILE A 165 -21.68 -10.77 -10.72
CA ILE A 165 -21.53 -10.24 -9.36
C ILE A 165 -22.86 -10.33 -8.61
N GLU A 166 -22.83 -10.99 -7.45
CA GLU A 166 -23.91 -11.06 -6.46
C GLU A 166 -23.59 -10.10 -5.30
N THR A 167 -24.62 -9.53 -4.67
CA THR A 167 -24.47 -8.56 -3.56
C THR A 167 -25.36 -8.97 -2.40
N GLU A 168 -24.80 -9.02 -1.20
CA GLU A 168 -25.44 -9.43 0.05
C GLU A 168 -25.35 -8.29 1.07
N LEU A 169 -26.45 -7.91 1.71
CA LEU A 169 -26.44 -6.92 2.80
C LEU A 169 -26.11 -7.64 4.12
N LEU A 170 -24.91 -7.40 4.66
CA LEU A 170 -24.43 -8.03 5.90
C LEU A 170 -24.94 -7.33 7.15
N LYS A 171 -24.89 -5.99 7.16
CA LYS A 171 -25.26 -5.16 8.31
C LYS A 171 -26.02 -3.94 7.84
N LYS A 172 -27.07 -3.58 8.58
CA LYS A 172 -27.88 -2.38 8.34
C LYS A 172 -28.07 -1.62 9.65
N THR A 173 -27.61 -0.39 9.69
CA THR A 173 -27.90 0.58 10.76
C THR A 173 -28.37 1.90 10.11
N PRO A 174 -28.98 2.82 10.87
CA PRO A 174 -29.34 4.14 10.35
C PRO A 174 -28.18 5.04 9.90
N LEU A 175 -26.92 4.64 10.14
CA LEU A 175 -25.72 5.43 9.81
C LEU A 175 -24.72 4.68 8.91
N VAL A 176 -24.81 3.35 8.84
CA VAL A 176 -23.92 2.48 8.05
C VAL A 176 -24.67 1.27 7.51
N GLN A 177 -24.47 0.95 6.24
CA GLN A 177 -24.88 -0.31 5.61
C GLN A 177 -23.63 -1.02 5.07
N GLN A 178 -23.42 -2.28 5.43
CA GLN A 178 -22.28 -3.08 4.99
C GLN A 178 -22.75 -4.13 3.98
N PHE A 179 -22.17 -4.12 2.79
CA PHE A 179 -22.48 -5.02 1.69
C PHE A 179 -21.28 -5.93 1.41
N ARG A 180 -21.55 -7.19 1.06
CA ARG A 180 -20.57 -8.13 0.51
C ARG A 180 -20.88 -8.38 -0.95
N PHE A 181 -19.96 -8.00 -1.82
CA PHE A 181 -19.94 -8.37 -3.22
C PHE A 181 -19.26 -9.75 -3.34
N LYS A 182 -19.83 -10.64 -4.13
CA LYS A 182 -19.31 -11.99 -4.42
C LYS A 182 -19.19 -12.14 -5.93
N ASN A 183 -18.01 -12.52 -6.40
CA ASN A 183 -17.85 -12.87 -7.81
C ASN A 183 -18.24 -14.33 -8.04
N LYS A 184 -19.26 -14.59 -8.84
CA LYS A 184 -19.74 -15.92 -9.23
C LYS A 184 -19.58 -16.23 -10.72
N GLY A 185 -18.81 -15.40 -11.43
CA GLY A 185 -18.45 -15.60 -12.83
C GLY A 185 -16.97 -15.93 -12.98
N ASP A 186 -16.31 -15.26 -13.91
CA ASP A 186 -14.85 -15.36 -14.11
C ASP A 186 -14.10 -14.29 -13.32
N THR A 187 -12.78 -14.46 -13.16
CA THR A 187 -11.92 -13.42 -12.58
C THR A 187 -12.01 -12.13 -13.40
N LEU A 188 -12.32 -11.03 -12.73
CA LEU A 188 -12.57 -9.73 -13.33
C LEU A 188 -11.33 -8.82 -13.15
N ALA A 189 -10.73 -8.41 -14.26
CA ALA A 189 -9.74 -7.34 -14.29
C ALA A 189 -10.41 -5.96 -14.29
N ASN A 190 -9.72 -4.95 -13.78
CA ASN A 190 -10.17 -3.56 -13.71
C ASN A 190 -11.56 -3.38 -13.05
N LEU A 191 -11.83 -4.04 -11.91
CA LEU A 191 -13.08 -3.80 -11.17
C LEU A 191 -13.07 -2.41 -10.51
N SER A 192 -14.05 -1.59 -10.87
CA SER A 192 -14.40 -0.35 -10.19
C SER A 192 -15.77 -0.50 -9.53
N ILE A 193 -15.91 -0.01 -8.29
CA ILE A 193 -17.21 0.16 -7.61
C ILE A 193 -17.29 1.61 -7.14
N ARG A 194 -18.33 2.33 -7.58
CA ARG A 194 -18.55 3.74 -7.25
C ARG A 194 -19.99 3.95 -6.79
N LEU A 195 -20.22 4.91 -5.89
CA LEU A 195 -21.57 5.35 -5.56
C LEU A 195 -22.11 6.30 -6.64
N LYS A 196 -23.37 6.11 -7.00
CA LYS A 196 -24.11 6.96 -7.94
C LYS A 196 -25.38 7.48 -7.25
N ASN A 197 -25.79 8.70 -7.64
CA ASN A 197 -27.01 9.38 -7.16
C ASN A 197 -27.01 9.73 -5.65
N SER A 198 -25.87 10.03 -5.04
CA SER A 198 -25.84 10.60 -3.67
C SER A 198 -24.61 11.48 -3.42
N ASP A 199 -24.85 12.72 -2.98
CA ASP A 199 -23.81 13.67 -2.59
C ASP A 199 -23.42 13.57 -1.11
N SER A 200 -24.18 12.80 -0.31
CA SER A 200 -24.01 12.69 1.16
C SER A 200 -23.63 11.30 1.67
N LEU A 201 -23.78 10.26 0.86
CA LEU A 201 -23.29 8.92 1.18
C LEU A 201 -21.82 8.76 0.78
N ARG A 202 -21.07 7.99 1.56
CA ARG A 202 -19.64 7.71 1.39
C ARG A 202 -19.42 6.21 1.38
N MET A 203 -18.29 5.78 0.81
CA MET A 203 -17.95 4.37 0.61
C MET A 203 -16.55 4.07 1.15
N GLU A 204 -16.39 2.96 1.88
CA GLU A 204 -15.10 2.52 2.43
C GLU A 204 -15.02 0.97 2.37
N PRO A 205 -13.94 0.40 1.80
CA PRO A 205 -12.86 1.06 1.05
C PRO A 205 -13.37 1.63 -0.28
N SER A 206 -12.61 2.56 -0.86
CA SER A 206 -12.75 2.90 -2.28
C SER A 206 -12.15 1.79 -3.15
N VAL A 207 -12.84 1.45 -4.26
CA VAL A 207 -12.50 0.31 -5.13
C VAL A 207 -12.39 0.80 -6.56
N ASP A 208 -11.16 0.86 -7.06
CA ASP A 208 -10.89 1.17 -8.46
C ASP A 208 -9.81 0.21 -8.98
N HIS A 209 -9.90 -0.16 -10.27
CA HIS A 209 -8.97 -1.08 -10.94
C HIS A 209 -8.66 -2.42 -10.22
N TYR A 210 -9.52 -2.87 -9.30
CA TYR A 210 -9.29 -4.03 -8.45
C TYR A 210 -9.30 -5.35 -9.26
N LEU A 211 -8.36 -6.26 -8.99
CA LEU A 211 -8.46 -7.65 -9.44
C LEU A 211 -9.50 -8.37 -8.57
N PHE A 212 -10.62 -8.80 -9.13
CA PHE A 212 -11.65 -9.53 -8.39
C PHE A 212 -11.72 -10.99 -8.85
N PRO A 213 -11.08 -11.94 -8.14
CA PRO A 213 -11.06 -13.34 -8.52
C PRO A 213 -12.46 -13.93 -8.63
N LYS A 214 -12.55 -14.96 -9.45
CA LYS A 214 -13.62 -15.96 -9.35
C LYS A 214 -13.75 -16.47 -7.91
N ASP A 215 -15.00 -16.53 -7.42
CA ASP A 215 -15.38 -16.91 -6.06
C ASP A 215 -14.85 -16.03 -4.92
N GLY A 216 -14.07 -14.99 -5.22
CA GLY A 216 -13.64 -13.98 -4.26
C GLY A 216 -14.81 -13.15 -3.73
N SER A 217 -14.59 -12.52 -2.57
CA SER A 217 -15.57 -11.60 -1.96
C SER A 217 -14.93 -10.30 -1.49
N LEU A 218 -15.66 -9.20 -1.66
CA LEU A 218 -15.23 -7.86 -1.26
C LEU A 218 -16.31 -7.22 -0.39
N GLU A 219 -15.92 -6.71 0.77
CA GLU A 219 -16.84 -6.03 1.70
C GLU A 219 -16.67 -4.51 1.60
N ILE A 220 -17.82 -3.82 1.55
CA ILE A 220 -17.91 -2.38 1.36
C ILE A 220 -18.93 -1.82 2.35
N ALA A 221 -18.52 -0.84 3.15
CA ALA A 221 -19.40 -0.05 3.97
C ALA A 221 -19.84 1.21 3.20
N VAL A 222 -21.15 1.47 3.20
CA VAL A 222 -21.74 2.75 2.83
C VAL A 222 -22.18 3.47 4.10
N TYR A 223 -21.85 4.74 4.24
CA TYR A 223 -22.13 5.51 5.45
C TYR A 223 -22.44 6.98 5.17
N THR A 224 -22.94 7.68 6.19
CA THR A 224 -23.14 9.14 6.18
C THR A 224 -22.30 9.79 7.28
N THR A 225 -21.70 10.95 6.99
CA THR A 225 -20.99 11.76 8.00
C THR A 225 -21.90 12.75 8.71
N ASN A 226 -23.12 12.96 8.20
CA ASN A 226 -24.12 13.87 8.74
C ASN A 226 -25.43 13.12 9.02
N ARG A 227 -26.30 13.70 9.83
CA ARG A 227 -27.68 13.21 9.97
C ARG A 227 -28.45 13.41 8.66
N LEU A 228 -29.03 12.34 8.12
CA LEU A 228 -29.91 12.39 6.95
C LEU A 228 -31.32 12.85 7.35
N GLU A 229 -31.90 13.77 6.58
CA GLU A 229 -33.27 14.25 6.81
C GLU A 229 -34.34 13.31 6.23
N LYS A 230 -33.98 12.53 5.21
CA LYS A 230 -34.86 11.62 4.47
C LYS A 230 -34.07 10.43 3.93
N ASN A 231 -34.77 9.32 3.67
CA ASN A 231 -34.17 8.16 3.01
C ASN A 231 -33.55 8.55 1.66
N GLN A 232 -32.44 7.92 1.30
CA GLN A 232 -31.76 8.13 0.03
C GLN A 232 -31.73 6.85 -0.80
N SER A 233 -32.32 6.91 -1.98
CA SER A 233 -32.14 5.89 -3.02
C SER A 233 -30.83 6.16 -3.74
N ALA A 234 -29.92 5.20 -3.72
CA ALA A 234 -28.63 5.27 -4.38
C ALA A 234 -28.35 3.96 -5.14
N SER A 235 -27.30 3.93 -5.97
CA SER A 235 -26.83 2.69 -6.59
C SER A 235 -25.32 2.58 -6.53
N PHE A 236 -24.82 1.35 -6.42
CA PHE A 236 -23.44 1.06 -6.79
C PHE A 236 -23.38 0.95 -8.31
N HIS A 237 -22.55 1.77 -8.95
CA HIS A 237 -22.10 1.53 -10.31
C HIS A 237 -20.89 0.61 -10.24
N VAL A 238 -21.06 -0.63 -10.71
CA VAL A 238 -20.05 -1.68 -10.71
C VAL A 238 -19.62 -1.92 -12.15
N SER A 239 -18.34 -1.73 -12.44
CA SER A 239 -17.79 -1.91 -13.79
C SER A 239 -16.52 -2.75 -13.79
N SER A 240 -16.30 -3.50 -14.86
CA SER A 240 -15.06 -4.23 -15.16
C SER A 240 -15.07 -4.59 -16.64
N SER A 241 -13.90 -4.62 -17.29
CA SER A 241 -13.77 -5.26 -18.62
C SER A 241 -14.72 -4.71 -19.70
N GLY A 242 -15.10 -3.43 -19.62
CA GLY A 242 -16.08 -2.79 -20.52
C GLY A 242 -17.54 -3.24 -20.29
N ILE A 243 -17.83 -3.90 -19.16
CA ILE A 243 -19.15 -4.30 -18.71
C ILE A 243 -19.52 -3.46 -17.48
N GLU A 244 -20.78 -3.02 -17.40
CA GLU A 244 -21.30 -2.22 -16.29
C GLU A 244 -22.59 -2.82 -15.75
N LYS A 245 -22.82 -2.66 -14.44
CA LYS A 245 -24.03 -3.06 -13.73
C LYS A 245 -24.33 -2.08 -12.61
N GLU A 246 -25.57 -1.62 -12.52
CA GLU A 246 -26.04 -0.90 -11.34
C GLU A 246 -26.64 -1.88 -10.31
N VAL A 247 -26.30 -1.68 -9.04
CA VAL A 247 -26.90 -2.38 -7.89
C VAL A 247 -27.59 -1.34 -7.02
N PRO A 248 -28.92 -1.16 -7.12
CA PRO A 248 -29.65 -0.16 -6.34
C PRO A 248 -29.81 -0.59 -4.88
N PHE A 249 -29.81 0.38 -3.97
CA PHE A 249 -30.10 0.19 -2.55
C PHE A 249 -30.82 1.42 -1.96
N LEU A 250 -31.49 1.21 -0.82
CA LEU A 250 -32.14 2.28 -0.05
C LEU A 250 -31.38 2.49 1.26
N PHE A 251 -30.80 3.69 1.40
CA PHE A 251 -30.24 4.14 2.66
C PHE A 251 -31.33 4.79 3.50
N GLU A 252 -31.76 4.13 4.56
CA GLU A 252 -32.79 4.64 5.46
C GLU A 252 -32.21 5.69 6.41
N ALA A 253 -32.88 6.84 6.50
CA ALA A 253 -32.59 7.84 7.50
C ALA A 253 -33.06 7.36 8.89
N ALA A 254 -32.32 7.72 9.93
CA ALA A 254 -32.76 7.50 11.30
C ALA A 254 -34.01 8.32 11.62
N SER A 255 -34.81 7.89 12.60
CA SER A 255 -35.82 8.79 13.16
C SER A 255 -35.14 9.97 13.86
N ALA A 256 -35.79 11.13 13.80
CA ALA A 256 -35.25 12.41 14.27
C ALA A 256 -34.71 12.37 15.72
N ASP A 257 -35.31 11.56 16.57
CA ASP A 257 -35.03 11.49 18.01
C ASP A 257 -34.09 10.33 18.37
N SER A 258 -33.52 9.63 17.38
CA SER A 258 -32.66 8.46 17.57
C SER A 258 -31.19 8.66 17.17
N VAL A 259 -30.84 9.82 16.60
CA VAL A 259 -29.46 10.18 16.25
C VAL A 259 -29.06 11.47 16.93
N GLU A 260 -28.04 11.35 17.77
CA GLU A 260 -27.36 12.45 18.45
C GLU A 260 -26.04 12.76 17.73
N MET A 261 -25.58 14.00 17.80
CA MET A 261 -24.24 14.38 17.35
C MET A 261 -23.29 14.37 18.55
N VAL A 262 -22.35 13.43 18.59
CA VAL A 262 -21.29 13.40 19.61
C VAL A 262 -20.02 14.03 19.07
N SER A 263 -19.21 14.62 19.95
CA SER A 263 -17.94 15.23 19.57
C SER A 263 -16.77 14.29 19.88
N LEU A 264 -15.88 14.06 18.93
CA LEU A 264 -14.71 13.19 19.08
C LEU A 264 -13.44 13.91 18.64
N ASP A 265 -12.29 13.42 19.13
CA ASP A 265 -10.97 13.70 18.54
C ASP A 265 -10.48 12.42 17.80
N PRO A 266 -10.98 12.09 16.59
CA PRO A 266 -10.71 10.80 15.98
C PRO A 266 -9.49 10.81 15.05
N ILE A 267 -9.08 9.59 14.72
CA ILE A 267 -8.25 9.27 13.56
C ILE A 267 -9.21 8.74 12.48
N VAL A 268 -9.25 9.39 11.32
CA VAL A 268 -10.03 8.93 10.17
C VAL A 268 -9.10 8.23 9.19
N ARG A 269 -9.46 7.03 8.75
CA ARG A 269 -8.72 6.25 7.75
C ARG A 269 -9.57 6.05 6.52
N LEU A 270 -9.07 6.51 5.38
CA LEU A 270 -9.69 6.27 4.08
C LEU A 270 -8.76 5.35 3.30
N ARG A 271 -9.26 4.18 2.86
CA ARG A 271 -8.44 3.21 2.11
C ARG A 271 -8.84 3.16 0.65
N ASN A 272 -7.82 3.14 -0.20
CA ASN A 272 -7.95 2.84 -1.62
C ASN A 272 -7.05 1.63 -1.94
N LYS A 273 -7.61 0.66 -2.67
CA LYS A 273 -6.89 -0.53 -3.14
C LYS A 273 -6.76 -0.46 -4.66
N ASP A 274 -5.53 -0.24 -5.13
CA ASP A 274 -5.16 -0.29 -6.55
C ASP A 274 -3.81 -1.02 -6.69
N TRP A 275 -3.23 -1.04 -7.88
CA TRP A 275 -1.98 -1.68 -8.26
C TRP A 275 -1.42 -0.99 -9.50
N TYR A 276 -0.09 -0.97 -9.66
CA TYR A 276 0.54 -0.51 -10.89
C TYR A 276 1.32 -1.64 -11.52
N CYS A 277 1.69 -1.40 -12.77
CA CYS A 277 2.57 -2.26 -13.52
C CYS A 277 3.25 -1.45 -14.60
N THR A 278 4.21 -2.06 -15.27
CA THR A 278 5.04 -1.38 -16.26
C THR A 278 4.25 -0.87 -17.47
N ASN A 279 3.02 -1.36 -17.71
CA ASN A 279 2.11 -0.84 -18.74
C ASN A 279 1.05 0.18 -18.24
N ARG A 280 0.81 0.26 -16.93
CA ARG A 280 0.02 1.31 -16.27
C ARG A 280 0.92 2.01 -15.23
N PRO A 281 1.90 2.82 -15.68
CA PRO A 281 2.84 3.53 -14.81
C PRO A 281 2.18 4.66 -14.01
N ILE A 282 0.91 4.98 -14.23
CA ILE A 282 0.21 6.05 -13.52
C ILE A 282 -1.09 5.49 -12.95
N ILE A 283 -1.17 5.44 -11.63
CA ILE A 283 -2.40 5.20 -10.87
C ILE A 283 -2.98 6.56 -10.48
N HIS A 284 -4.29 6.71 -10.60
CA HIS A 284 -5.05 7.81 -10.00
C HIS A 284 -6.01 7.26 -8.93
N MET A 285 -5.87 7.74 -7.70
CA MET A 285 -6.76 7.41 -6.58
C MET A 285 -7.46 8.68 -6.12
N SER A 286 -8.79 8.68 -6.13
CA SER A 286 -9.56 9.78 -5.56
C SER A 286 -9.88 9.49 -4.08
N TYR A 287 -9.57 10.45 -3.22
CA TYR A 287 -9.96 10.46 -1.82
C TYR A 287 -10.98 11.57 -1.58
N THR A 288 -12.18 11.15 -1.21
CA THR A 288 -13.21 12.02 -0.66
C THR A 288 -12.89 12.29 0.80
N VAL A 289 -12.38 13.49 1.11
CA VAL A 289 -11.99 13.84 2.49
C VAL A 289 -13.16 14.54 3.19
N PRO A 290 -13.80 13.91 4.19
CA PRO A 290 -14.95 14.48 4.86
C PRO A 290 -14.52 15.65 5.76
N TYR A 291 -14.93 16.86 5.41
CA TYR A 291 -14.83 18.00 6.31
C TYR A 291 -16.01 18.01 7.27
N PHE A 292 -15.71 18.10 8.56
CA PHE A 292 -16.70 18.26 9.62
C PHE A 292 -16.73 19.73 10.02
N GLU A 293 -17.87 20.40 9.89
CA GLU A 293 -17.98 21.86 10.09
C GLU A 293 -17.37 22.34 11.41
N LYS A 294 -16.28 23.13 11.34
CA LYS A 294 -16.03 24.20 12.31
C LYS A 294 -16.55 25.49 11.69
N LYS A 295 -17.83 25.77 11.94
CA LYS A 295 -18.64 26.77 11.21
C LYS A 295 -18.18 28.23 11.32
N GLU A 296 -17.15 28.51 12.13
CA GLU A 296 -16.46 29.78 12.18
C GLU A 296 -14.95 29.56 12.17
N VAL A 297 -14.33 29.80 11.02
CA VAL A 297 -12.87 29.95 10.92
C VAL A 297 -12.52 31.37 11.41
N GLN A 298 -12.59 31.58 12.72
CA GLN A 298 -12.27 32.88 13.30
C GLN A 298 -10.82 33.24 12.96
N ASN A 299 -10.62 34.39 12.29
CA ASN A 299 -9.29 34.97 12.13
C ASN A 299 -8.79 35.38 13.51
N LEU A 300 -7.77 34.67 14.01
CA LEU A 300 -7.26 34.86 15.37
C LEU A 300 -6.37 36.10 15.51
N GLY A 301 -5.91 36.66 14.38
CA GLY A 301 -4.83 37.63 14.36
C GLY A 301 -3.50 37.03 14.85
N PHE A 302 -2.48 37.87 14.99
CA PHE A 302 -1.20 37.48 15.59
C PHE A 302 -1.22 37.85 17.08
N THR A 303 -1.49 36.88 17.95
CA THR A 303 -1.45 37.08 19.42
C THR A 303 -0.05 36.76 19.98
N SER A 304 0.21 37.10 21.25
CA SER A 304 1.48 36.79 21.93
C SER A 304 1.84 35.29 21.91
N LYS A 305 0.83 34.42 21.80
CA LYS A 305 0.92 32.97 21.61
C LYS A 305 1.70 32.54 20.34
N PHE A 306 1.74 33.39 19.32
CA PHE A 306 2.44 33.14 18.06
C PHE A 306 3.91 33.61 18.09
N SER A 307 4.38 34.21 19.20
CA SER A 307 5.74 34.77 19.30
C SER A 307 6.87 33.76 19.09
N TRP A 308 6.67 32.48 19.44
CA TRP A 308 7.66 31.43 19.19
C TRP A 308 7.92 31.16 17.69
N LEU A 309 6.95 31.48 16.80
CA LEU A 309 7.11 31.39 15.35
C LEU A 309 8.18 32.36 14.84
N THR A 310 8.34 33.51 15.52
CA THR A 310 9.37 34.51 15.18
C THR A 310 10.73 34.19 15.77
N SER A 311 10.81 33.47 16.89
CA SER A 311 12.09 33.04 17.46
C SER A 311 12.70 31.82 16.76
N LYS A 312 11.87 31.03 16.05
CA LYS A 312 12.18 29.74 15.38
C LYS A 312 12.89 28.73 16.30
N GLY A 313 12.15 27.69 16.72
CA GLY A 313 12.68 26.61 17.58
C GLY A 313 13.73 25.72 16.89
N GLU A 314 13.92 24.50 17.38
CA GLU A 314 14.84 23.55 16.71
C GLU A 314 14.28 23.20 15.32
N GLY A 315 14.94 23.70 14.28
CA GLY A 315 14.59 23.48 12.87
C GLY A 315 15.25 22.22 12.31
N SER A 316 14.52 21.49 11.47
CA SER A 316 15.02 20.31 10.76
C SER A 316 14.53 20.31 9.31
N ASP A 317 15.34 19.80 8.41
CA ASP A 317 14.95 19.39 7.06
C ASP A 317 14.26 18.02 7.12
N THR A 318 13.01 17.92 6.66
CA THR A 318 12.24 16.67 6.61
C THR A 318 11.93 16.19 5.19
N ASN A 319 12.14 17.03 4.17
CA ASN A 319 11.92 16.70 2.76
C ASN A 319 13.22 16.41 1.97
N GLY A 320 14.38 16.81 2.50
CA GLY A 320 15.71 16.57 1.91
C GLY A 320 16.19 17.65 0.93
N ASN A 321 15.71 18.89 1.05
CA ASN A 321 16.10 20.02 0.19
C ASN A 321 17.21 20.92 0.76
N ASP A 322 17.88 20.49 1.83
CA ASP A 322 18.91 21.20 2.59
C ASP A 322 18.43 22.49 3.29
N LYS A 323 17.11 22.69 3.45
CA LYS A 323 16.49 23.76 4.24
C LYS A 323 15.69 23.19 5.40
N ALA A 324 15.60 23.93 6.50
CA ALA A 324 14.65 23.59 7.56
C ALA A 324 13.22 23.85 7.07
N ASP A 325 12.38 22.82 7.10
CA ASP A 325 10.96 22.86 6.73
C ASP A 325 10.03 22.55 7.93
N HIS A 326 10.61 22.16 9.07
CA HIS A 326 9.91 21.76 10.29
C HIS A 326 10.61 22.34 11.52
N TRP A 327 9.85 22.87 12.48
CA TRP A 327 10.34 23.41 13.74
C TRP A 327 9.57 22.83 14.92
N THR A 328 10.27 22.57 16.03
CA THR A 328 9.63 22.15 17.28
C THR A 328 10.00 23.04 18.46
N LEU A 329 9.03 23.23 19.35
CA LEU A 329 9.22 23.76 20.70
C LEU A 329 9.02 22.62 21.69
N THR A 330 10.06 22.31 22.46
CA THR A 330 10.07 21.21 23.42
C THR A 330 10.21 21.73 24.84
N GLU A 331 9.24 21.41 25.71
CA GLU A 331 9.31 21.70 27.15
C GLU A 331 9.30 20.40 27.97
N LYS A 332 10.18 20.31 28.97
CA LYS A 332 10.32 19.13 29.86
C LYS A 332 10.45 17.80 29.11
N GLY A 333 10.96 17.82 27.87
CA GLY A 333 11.10 16.65 27.00
C GLY A 333 9.88 16.26 26.16
N ASN A 334 8.81 17.07 26.19
CA ASN A 334 7.61 16.90 25.35
C ASN A 334 7.57 18.00 24.28
N VAL A 335 7.22 17.64 23.03
CA VAL A 335 6.95 18.63 21.99
C VAL A 335 5.61 19.31 22.30
N ILE A 336 5.66 20.60 22.63
CA ILE A 336 4.48 21.39 22.98
C ILE A 336 3.92 22.17 21.78
N MET A 337 4.77 22.51 20.81
CA MET A 337 4.36 23.12 19.55
C MET A 337 5.22 22.57 18.42
N ALA A 338 4.62 22.39 17.24
CA ALA A 338 5.29 21.89 16.04
C ALA A 338 4.78 22.63 14.82
N GLY A 339 5.65 23.41 14.21
CA GLY A 339 5.38 24.24 13.04
C GLY A 339 6.10 23.70 11.82
N ASP A 340 5.60 24.03 10.65
CA ASP A 340 6.22 23.66 9.39
C ASP A 340 6.01 24.76 8.35
N ASP A 341 6.85 24.71 7.33
CA ASP A 341 6.86 25.55 6.12
C ASP A 341 6.23 24.70 5.01
N TYR A 342 4.91 24.82 4.84
CA TYR A 342 4.14 24.03 3.89
C TYR A 342 4.33 24.55 2.46
N ASP A 343 4.30 25.86 2.24
CA ASP A 343 4.45 26.47 0.91
C ASP A 343 5.91 26.65 0.41
N GLU A 344 6.90 26.32 1.24
CA GLU A 344 8.34 26.35 0.97
C GLU A 344 8.93 27.79 0.84
N ASP A 345 8.25 28.80 1.42
CA ASP A 345 8.69 30.21 1.45
C ASP A 345 9.77 30.50 2.51
N GLY A 346 9.98 29.59 3.47
CA GLY A 346 10.95 29.71 4.56
C GLY A 346 10.37 30.23 5.88
N GLU A 347 9.07 30.51 5.96
CA GLU A 347 8.32 30.86 7.18
C GLU A 347 7.46 29.69 7.67
N ILE A 348 7.02 29.76 8.93
CA ILE A 348 6.01 28.81 9.43
C ILE A 348 4.64 29.33 8.98
N ASP A 349 3.97 28.57 8.14
CA ASP A 349 2.62 28.83 7.61
C ASP A 349 1.57 27.84 8.15
N PHE A 350 2.00 26.80 8.86
CA PHE A 350 1.12 25.92 9.63
C PHE A 350 1.80 25.51 10.93
N PHE A 351 1.03 25.40 12.02
CA PHE A 351 1.54 24.77 13.23
C PHE A 351 0.46 24.07 14.05
N ARG A 352 0.91 23.14 14.88
CA ARG A 352 0.13 22.45 15.91
C ARG A 352 0.60 22.83 17.29
N GLU A 353 -0.30 22.72 18.27
CA GLU A 353 0.00 22.92 19.68
C GLU A 353 -0.58 21.84 20.59
N GLN A 354 0.10 21.66 21.72
CA GLN A 354 -0.41 20.97 22.90
C GLN A 354 -1.49 21.84 23.56
N ASP A 355 -2.69 21.31 23.69
CA ASP A 355 -3.81 22.02 24.30
C ASP A 355 -3.91 21.75 25.81
N SER A 356 -3.57 20.53 26.26
CA SER A 356 -3.47 20.16 27.67
C SER A 356 -2.28 19.23 27.93
N GLU A 357 -1.81 19.15 29.18
CA GLU A 357 -0.67 18.27 29.56
C GLU A 357 -0.87 16.80 29.12
N ASN A 358 -2.12 16.36 28.96
CA ASN A 358 -2.50 15.00 28.57
C ASN A 358 -2.79 14.83 27.07
N ARG A 359 -2.76 15.90 26.25
CA ARG A 359 -3.07 15.89 24.81
C ARG A 359 -1.95 16.54 24.00
N THR A 360 -1.08 15.74 23.40
CA THR A 360 0.02 16.25 22.56
C THR A 360 -0.51 16.71 21.19
N LEU A 361 -0.07 17.89 20.73
CA LEU A 361 -0.29 18.45 19.37
C LEU A 361 -1.70 18.19 18.80
N ASN A 362 -2.73 18.73 19.45
CA ASN A 362 -4.13 18.40 19.15
C ASN A 362 -4.99 19.59 18.72
N ARG A 363 -4.42 20.78 18.57
CA ARG A 363 -5.02 21.91 17.85
C ARG A 363 -4.05 22.33 16.77
N ALA A 364 -4.57 22.81 15.64
CA ALA A 364 -3.78 23.17 14.48
C ALA A 364 -4.29 24.45 13.84
N TYR A 365 -3.35 25.18 13.25
CA TYR A 365 -3.57 26.48 12.65
C TYR A 365 -2.81 26.55 11.33
N PHE A 366 -3.37 27.28 10.36
CA PHE A 366 -2.75 27.56 9.08
C PHE A 366 -2.84 29.05 8.76
N LYS A 367 -1.89 29.53 7.96
CA LYS A 367 -1.74 30.89 7.47
C LYS A 367 -2.33 30.95 6.07
N LYS A 368 -3.24 31.89 5.82
CA LYS A 368 -3.74 32.20 4.47
C LYS A 368 -3.91 33.71 4.36
N ASP A 369 -3.48 34.30 3.25
CA ASP A 369 -3.52 35.75 3.02
C ASP A 369 -2.92 36.58 4.19
N GLY A 370 -1.83 36.08 4.78
CA GLY A 370 -1.15 36.67 5.94
C GLY A 370 -1.89 36.57 7.28
N LYS A 371 -2.99 35.80 7.37
CA LYS A 371 -3.84 35.66 8.56
C LYS A 371 -3.84 34.22 9.08
N TRP A 372 -3.91 34.06 10.39
CA TRP A 372 -3.97 32.77 11.05
C TRP A 372 -5.40 32.30 11.30
N PHE A 373 -5.65 31.06 10.93
CA PHE A 373 -6.95 30.39 10.97
C PHE A 373 -6.82 29.03 11.68
N GLU A 374 -7.75 28.71 12.57
CA GLU A 374 -7.77 27.38 13.21
C GLU A 374 -8.43 26.34 12.30
N THR A 375 -7.80 25.17 12.16
CA THR A 375 -8.33 24.03 11.41
C THR A 375 -8.70 22.88 12.34
N ASN A 376 -9.68 22.08 11.93
CA ASN A 376 -9.99 20.82 12.59
C ASN A 376 -9.01 19.70 12.22
N ILE A 377 -8.32 19.80 11.08
CA ILE A 377 -7.32 18.81 10.67
C ILE A 377 -5.99 19.12 11.35
N VAL A 378 -5.60 18.26 12.29
CA VAL A 378 -4.37 18.34 13.07
C VAL A 378 -3.17 17.88 12.25
N ASP A 379 -3.29 16.77 11.54
CA ASP A 379 -2.18 16.20 10.77
C ASP A 379 -2.72 15.24 9.70
N LEU A 380 -1.94 14.99 8.65
CA LEU A 380 -2.31 14.11 7.55
C LEU A 380 -1.14 13.22 7.16
N TYR A 381 -1.39 11.94 6.94
CA TYR A 381 -0.37 11.01 6.46
C TYR A 381 -0.92 10.11 5.37
N LEU A 382 -0.15 9.96 4.30
CA LEU A 382 -0.30 8.87 3.35
C LEU A 382 0.55 7.70 3.81
N ILE A 383 -0.09 6.55 4.01
CA ILE A 383 0.59 5.26 4.09
C ILE A 383 0.41 4.56 2.76
N SER A 384 1.51 4.35 2.03
CA SER A 384 1.53 3.55 0.81
C SER A 384 2.18 2.20 1.09
N SER A 385 1.43 1.12 0.98
CA SER A 385 1.89 -0.26 1.17
C SER A 385 2.05 -0.94 -0.16
N TYR A 386 3.31 -1.28 -0.51
CA TYR A 386 3.64 -1.89 -1.80
C TYR A 386 3.98 -3.38 -1.66
N LEU A 387 3.43 -4.21 -2.55
CA LEU A 387 3.81 -5.63 -2.66
C LEU A 387 3.89 -6.09 -4.14
N PRO A 388 5.08 -6.44 -4.64
CA PRO A 388 5.25 -7.10 -5.94
C PRO A 388 4.40 -8.36 -6.13
N PHE A 389 3.75 -8.47 -7.29
CA PHE A 389 3.28 -9.75 -7.83
C PHE A 389 4.45 -10.50 -8.48
N ASN A 390 4.27 -11.81 -8.72
CA ASN A 390 5.27 -12.69 -9.33
C ASN A 390 6.63 -12.62 -8.64
N ASP A 391 6.72 -13.29 -7.49
CA ASP A 391 7.95 -13.65 -6.75
C ASP A 391 8.92 -12.52 -6.31
N GLY A 392 8.76 -11.30 -6.83
CA GLY A 392 9.61 -10.16 -6.56
C GLY A 392 11.03 -10.26 -7.15
N ALA A 393 11.38 -11.35 -7.86
CA ALA A 393 12.72 -11.51 -8.44
C ALA A 393 12.93 -10.65 -9.70
N ASN A 394 11.84 -10.33 -10.41
CA ASN A 394 11.87 -9.56 -11.66
C ASN A 394 11.47 -8.07 -11.50
N VAL A 395 11.14 -7.61 -10.28
CA VAL A 395 10.88 -6.19 -10.04
C VAL A 395 12.21 -5.44 -10.04
N GLN A 396 12.47 -4.74 -11.13
CA GLN A 396 13.64 -3.89 -11.26
C GLN A 396 13.49 -2.61 -10.43
N PRO A 397 14.60 -2.07 -9.90
CA PRO A 397 14.66 -0.71 -9.37
C PRO A 397 14.05 0.29 -10.36
N HIS A 398 13.22 1.19 -9.85
CA HIS A 398 12.58 2.24 -10.64
C HIS A 398 12.27 3.46 -9.79
N ASP A 399 11.96 4.57 -10.46
CA ASP A 399 11.60 5.79 -9.75
C ASP A 399 10.09 5.78 -9.48
N LEU A 400 9.69 6.19 -8.28
CA LEU A 400 8.31 6.30 -7.82
C LEU A 400 8.07 7.72 -7.34
N GLU A 401 7.04 8.35 -7.89
CA GLU A 401 6.59 9.69 -7.55
C GLU A 401 5.15 9.63 -7.03
N VAL A 402 4.86 10.39 -5.98
CA VAL A 402 3.51 10.60 -5.46
C VAL A 402 3.15 12.07 -5.63
N LEU A 403 2.07 12.32 -6.36
CA LEU A 403 1.48 13.62 -6.57
C LEU A 403 0.14 13.73 -5.83
N ILE A 404 -0.20 14.93 -5.40
CA ILE A 404 -1.48 15.27 -4.77
C ILE A 404 -2.06 16.44 -5.54
N ASN A 405 -3.27 16.28 -6.08
CA ASN A 405 -3.91 17.22 -7.00
C ASN A 405 -2.96 17.66 -8.14
N ASP A 406 -2.24 16.67 -8.68
CA ASP A 406 -1.23 16.77 -9.75
C ASP A 406 0.04 17.59 -9.44
N VAL A 407 0.19 18.06 -8.20
CA VAL A 407 1.43 18.63 -7.69
C VAL A 407 2.29 17.52 -7.07
N SER A 408 3.55 17.40 -7.50
CA SER A 408 4.48 16.42 -6.91
C SER A 408 4.73 16.74 -5.44
N PHE A 409 4.70 15.70 -4.60
CA PHE A 409 4.90 15.82 -3.16
C PHE A 409 5.99 14.87 -2.62
N ALA A 410 6.21 13.71 -3.24
CA ALA A 410 7.30 12.83 -2.86
C ALA A 410 7.89 12.10 -4.07
N GLN A 411 9.21 11.92 -4.08
CA GLN A 411 9.94 11.14 -5.09
C GLN A 411 10.93 10.18 -4.41
N GLU A 412 10.89 8.91 -4.78
CA GLU A 412 11.85 7.87 -4.40
C GLU A 412 12.52 7.35 -5.69
N LYS A 413 13.84 7.45 -5.81
CA LYS A 413 14.58 7.05 -7.03
C LYS A 413 15.20 5.67 -6.89
N GLN A 414 15.18 4.88 -7.96
CA GLN A 414 15.81 3.56 -8.06
C GLN A 414 15.46 2.61 -6.91
N ILE A 415 14.18 2.55 -6.53
CA ILE A 415 13.69 1.68 -5.45
C ILE A 415 13.10 0.37 -5.98
N ILE A 416 13.17 -0.69 -5.16
CA ILE A 416 12.26 -1.84 -5.27
C ILE A 416 11.13 -1.63 -4.24
N PRO A 417 9.93 -1.23 -4.68
CA PRO A 417 8.83 -0.81 -3.81
C PRO A 417 8.22 -2.01 -3.10
N THR A 418 8.61 -2.16 -1.83
CA THR A 418 8.21 -3.24 -0.93
C THR A 418 7.92 -2.70 0.46
N GLY A 419 6.85 -3.19 1.08
CA GLY A 419 6.42 -2.78 2.42
C GLY A 419 5.82 -1.37 2.47
N SER A 420 5.53 -0.91 3.69
CA SER A 420 4.85 0.38 3.93
C SER A 420 5.82 1.57 3.90
N ARG A 421 5.37 2.66 3.27
CA ARG A 421 5.95 4.02 3.31
C ARG A 421 4.99 4.94 4.06
N LEU A 422 5.47 5.62 5.09
CA LEU A 422 4.71 6.72 5.73
C LEU A 422 5.23 8.05 5.20
N ARG A 423 4.35 8.87 4.61
CA ARG A 423 4.65 10.24 4.16
C ARG A 423 3.64 11.18 4.76
N ARG A 424 4.09 12.31 5.31
CA ARG A 424 3.20 13.29 5.96
C ARG A 424 2.75 14.33 4.94
N ILE A 425 1.45 14.48 4.74
CA ILE A 425 0.88 15.34 3.68
C ILE A 425 0.74 16.79 4.16
N PRO A 426 1.31 17.77 3.43
CA PRO A 426 0.99 19.18 3.62
C PRO A 426 -0.45 19.49 3.19
N LEU A 427 -1.19 20.21 4.03
CA LEU A 427 -2.61 20.54 3.91
C LEU A 427 -2.90 21.46 2.72
N HIS A 428 -1.97 22.33 2.34
CA HIS A 428 -2.08 23.18 1.15
C HIS A 428 -2.01 22.40 -0.16
N ARG A 429 -1.50 21.15 -0.16
CA ARG A 429 -1.57 20.26 -1.34
C ARG A 429 -3.00 19.73 -1.55
N PHE A 430 -3.87 19.79 -0.53
CA PHE A 430 -5.30 19.52 -0.71
C PHE A 430 -5.98 20.74 -1.33
N ASN A 431 -7.03 20.48 -2.12
CA ASN A 431 -7.76 21.51 -2.85
C ASN A 431 -8.32 22.56 -1.88
N GLU A 432 -8.31 23.85 -2.24
CA GLU A 432 -8.67 24.96 -1.33
C GLU A 432 -10.03 24.79 -0.64
N ASN A 433 -10.99 24.17 -1.33
CA ASN A 433 -12.33 23.88 -0.79
C ASN A 433 -12.29 22.97 0.44
N GLN A 434 -11.21 22.21 0.67
CA GLN A 434 -10.99 21.39 1.85
C GLN A 434 -10.97 22.18 3.15
N ILE A 435 -10.54 23.45 3.09
CA ILE A 435 -10.51 24.36 4.23
C ILE A 435 -11.93 24.86 4.56
N ASN A 436 -12.76 25.03 3.52
CA ASN A 436 -14.11 25.61 3.60
C ASN A 436 -15.21 24.54 3.70
N GLY A 437 -14.89 23.26 3.57
CA GLY A 437 -15.89 22.21 3.38
C GLY A 437 -15.34 20.94 2.75
N TYR A 438 -16.25 20.18 2.17
CA TYR A 438 -15.97 18.95 1.45
C TYR A 438 -15.03 19.21 0.27
N SER A 439 -14.00 18.37 0.12
CA SER A 439 -13.25 18.31 -1.13
C SER A 439 -12.82 16.89 -1.49
N GLU A 440 -12.79 16.63 -2.78
CA GLU A 440 -12.11 15.48 -3.36
C GLU A 440 -10.65 15.86 -3.59
N ASN A 441 -9.74 14.93 -3.31
CA ASN A 441 -8.31 15.08 -3.50
C ASN A 441 -7.78 13.89 -4.28
N ARG A 442 -7.07 14.14 -5.38
CA ARG A 442 -6.50 13.09 -6.24
C ARG A 442 -5.08 12.79 -5.79
N ILE A 443 -4.84 11.61 -5.25
CA ILE A 443 -3.48 11.10 -5.06
C ILE A 443 -3.11 10.28 -6.29
N THR A 444 -2.06 10.70 -6.99
CA THR A 444 -1.55 10.02 -8.17
C THR A 444 -0.22 9.35 -7.81
N VAL A 445 -0.09 8.04 -8.05
CA VAL A 445 1.20 7.35 -7.96
C VAL A 445 1.71 7.16 -9.38
N ARG A 446 2.85 7.77 -9.69
CA ARG A 446 3.54 7.65 -10.98
C ARG A 446 4.82 6.83 -10.78
N THR A 447 5.06 5.87 -11.65
CA THR A 447 6.27 5.05 -11.66
C THR A 447 6.97 5.16 -13.01
N SER A 448 8.28 5.42 -12.99
CA SER A 448 9.10 5.56 -14.19
C SER A 448 10.01 4.33 -14.29
N HIS A 449 9.57 3.35 -15.09
CA HIS A 449 10.26 2.08 -15.28
C HIS A 449 11.27 2.15 -16.42
N LEU A 450 12.29 1.29 -16.39
CA LEU A 450 13.12 1.02 -17.56
C LEU A 450 12.26 0.34 -18.66
N PRO A 451 12.51 0.60 -19.97
CA PRO A 451 11.56 0.26 -21.04
C PRO A 451 11.22 -1.23 -21.26
N GLU A 452 11.91 -2.15 -20.58
CA GLU A 452 11.92 -3.58 -20.88
C GLU A 452 11.33 -4.44 -19.73
N ALA A 453 11.02 -3.83 -18.59
CA ALA A 453 10.51 -4.58 -17.44
C ALA A 453 9.02 -4.93 -17.60
N ASN A 454 8.62 -6.11 -17.10
CA ASN A 454 7.25 -6.61 -17.14
C ASN A 454 6.84 -7.19 -15.78
N TYR A 455 6.42 -6.31 -14.86
CA TYR A 455 5.99 -6.68 -13.51
C TYR A 455 4.81 -5.84 -13.02
N GLN A 456 4.20 -6.28 -11.93
CA GLN A 456 3.04 -5.66 -11.29
C GLN A 456 3.33 -5.51 -9.79
N VAL A 457 2.79 -4.48 -9.14
CA VAL A 457 2.96 -4.19 -7.72
C VAL A 457 1.61 -3.72 -7.14
N ASN A 458 1.10 -4.45 -6.16
CA ASN A 458 -0.05 -4.01 -5.36
C ASN A 458 0.30 -2.71 -4.63
N ALA A 459 -0.65 -1.78 -4.58
CA ALA A 459 -0.50 -0.49 -3.93
C ALA A 459 -1.76 -0.18 -3.10
N GLU A 460 -1.79 -0.63 -1.85
CA GLU A 460 -2.80 -0.17 -0.90
C GLU A 460 -2.36 1.18 -0.33
N ASN A 461 -3.23 2.18 -0.45
CA ASN A 461 -2.96 3.53 0.04
C ASN A 461 -4.01 3.92 1.08
N THR A 462 -3.54 4.21 2.29
CA THR A 462 -4.36 4.68 3.40
C THR A 462 -4.05 6.14 3.66
N LEU A 463 -5.05 7.01 3.52
CA LEU A 463 -4.98 8.37 4.02
C LEU A 463 -5.43 8.38 5.48
N LEU A 464 -4.49 8.64 6.40
CA LEU A 464 -4.75 8.93 7.81
C LEU A 464 -4.96 10.42 7.99
N ILE A 465 -6.03 10.80 8.69
CA ILE A 465 -6.36 12.19 9.00
C ILE A 465 -6.63 12.30 10.49
N PHE A 466 -5.86 13.16 11.15
CA PHE A 466 -5.95 13.46 12.56
C PHE A 466 -6.85 14.67 12.77
N TYR A 467 -7.85 14.55 13.64
CA TYR A 467 -8.80 15.62 13.90
C TYR A 467 -8.74 16.14 15.34
N SER A 468 -8.75 17.46 15.51
CA SER A 468 -8.66 18.13 16.81
C SER A 468 -9.91 17.88 17.66
N THR A 469 -11.08 18.18 17.09
CA THR A 469 -12.41 17.73 17.48
C THR A 469 -13.35 17.83 16.27
N ILE A 470 -14.20 16.83 16.04
CA ILE A 470 -15.28 16.81 15.03
C ILE A 470 -16.60 16.32 15.63
N GLN A 471 -17.72 16.66 15.00
CA GLN A 471 -19.03 16.08 15.33
C GLN A 471 -19.34 14.91 14.39
N ILE A 472 -19.76 13.78 14.97
CA ILE A 472 -20.22 12.59 14.24
C ILE A 472 -21.62 12.18 14.70
N PRO A 473 -22.48 11.65 13.80
CA PRO A 473 -23.75 11.10 14.19
C PRO A 473 -23.56 9.76 14.91
N VAL A 474 -24.35 9.52 15.94
CA VAL A 474 -24.40 8.26 16.71
C VAL A 474 -25.85 7.90 16.99
N VAL A 475 -26.19 6.62 16.81
CA VAL A 475 -27.51 6.11 17.17
C VAL A 475 -27.58 5.95 18.69
N SER A 476 -28.51 6.65 19.33
CA SER A 476 -28.74 6.56 20.78
C SER A 476 -30.24 6.59 21.10
N ARG A 477 -30.64 5.86 22.14
CA ARG A 477 -32.02 5.88 22.69
C ARG A 477 -32.18 6.86 23.86
N LYS A 478 -31.10 7.57 24.23
CA LYS A 478 -31.07 8.59 25.29
C LYS A 478 -30.32 9.80 24.77
N LYS A 479 -30.80 11.00 25.13
CA LYS A 479 -30.05 12.22 24.87
C LYS A 479 -28.68 12.15 25.54
N LEU A 480 -27.62 12.27 24.76
CA LEU A 480 -26.24 12.22 25.23
C LEU A 480 -25.79 13.65 25.55
N ASP A 481 -25.61 13.97 26.84
CA ASP A 481 -25.01 15.24 27.29
C ASP A 481 -23.48 15.22 27.12
N LEU A 482 -23.07 15.01 25.85
CA LEU A 482 -21.71 14.71 25.43
C LEU A 482 -21.23 15.64 24.30
N ASN A 483 -21.93 16.76 24.09
CA ASN A 483 -21.52 17.75 23.10
C ASN A 483 -20.49 18.71 23.72
N ILE A 484 -19.20 18.43 23.52
CA ILE A 484 -18.11 19.28 24.03
C ILE A 484 -17.95 20.62 23.28
N LYS A 485 -18.80 20.92 22.29
CA LYS A 485 -18.77 22.19 21.55
C LYS A 485 -18.81 23.40 22.48
N THR A 486 -19.78 23.49 23.38
CA THR A 486 -19.93 24.65 24.30
C THR A 486 -18.77 24.76 25.29
N ILE A 487 -18.19 23.63 25.73
CA ILE A 487 -16.99 23.67 26.58
C ILE A 487 -15.80 24.21 25.78
N SER A 488 -15.70 23.84 24.49
CA SER A 488 -14.63 24.29 23.58
C SER A 488 -14.77 25.77 23.19
N GLU A 489 -16.01 26.26 23.03
CA GLU A 489 -16.32 27.69 22.83
C GLU A 489 -15.91 28.50 24.06
N ASN A 490 -16.28 28.05 25.27
CA ASN A 490 -15.86 28.69 26.53
C ASN A 490 -14.33 28.66 26.72
N ILE A 491 -13.64 27.59 26.30
CA ILE A 491 -12.16 27.52 26.30
C ILE A 491 -11.57 28.61 25.41
N ALA A 492 -12.08 28.76 24.18
CA ALA A 492 -11.56 29.77 23.25
C ALA A 492 -11.81 31.22 23.73
N GLU A 493 -12.99 31.47 24.33
CA GLU A 493 -13.29 32.77 24.93
C GLU A 493 -12.36 33.09 26.11
N GLU A 494 -12.09 32.12 26.98
CA GLU A 494 -11.24 32.30 28.16
C GLU A 494 -9.74 32.37 27.80
N GLU A 495 -9.29 31.67 26.76
CA GLU A 495 -7.94 31.85 26.19
C GLU A 495 -7.73 33.27 25.67
N LYS A 496 -8.72 33.84 24.99
CA LYS A 496 -8.66 35.21 24.50
C LYS A 496 -8.58 36.21 25.67
N LYS A 497 -9.44 36.06 26.69
CA LYS A 497 -9.38 36.88 27.90
C LYS A 497 -8.01 36.80 28.59
N ALA A 498 -7.46 35.59 28.76
CA ALA A 498 -6.16 35.40 29.40
C ALA A 498 -4.99 35.98 28.59
N ALA A 499 -5.10 36.03 27.25
CA ALA A 499 -4.10 36.65 26.38
C ALA A 499 -4.15 38.19 26.40
N ASP A 500 -5.37 38.76 26.47
CA ASP A 500 -5.62 40.20 26.36
C ASP A 500 -5.65 40.93 27.74
N GLU A 501 -5.72 40.22 28.87
CA GLU A 501 -5.86 40.81 30.22
C GLU A 501 -4.52 41.33 30.79
N PRO A 502 -4.36 42.64 31.01
CA PRO A 502 -3.13 43.23 31.54
C PRO A 502 -2.97 43.08 33.07
N ASN A 503 -4.03 42.73 33.81
CA ASN A 503 -3.94 42.55 35.26
C ASN A 503 -3.58 41.10 35.61
N GLU A 504 -2.37 40.88 36.15
CA GLU A 504 -1.86 39.53 36.47
C GLU A 504 -2.77 38.71 37.39
N VAL A 505 -3.49 39.31 38.35
CA VAL A 505 -4.41 38.58 39.25
C VAL A 505 -5.65 38.08 38.49
N LYS A 506 -6.21 38.89 37.58
CA LYS A 506 -7.33 38.47 36.73
C LYS A 506 -6.89 37.44 35.69
N LYS A 507 -5.71 37.63 35.10
CA LYS A 507 -5.08 36.70 34.16
C LYS A 507 -4.83 35.33 34.80
N GLU A 508 -4.31 35.30 36.05
CA GLU A 508 -4.18 34.07 36.83
C GLU A 508 -5.54 33.42 37.11
N ALA A 509 -6.59 34.19 37.40
CA ALA A 509 -7.95 33.67 37.56
C ALA A 509 -8.50 33.04 36.26
N SER A 510 -8.29 33.69 35.11
CA SER A 510 -8.66 33.17 33.78
C SER A 510 -7.87 31.91 33.42
N LEU A 511 -6.56 31.85 33.68
CA LEU A 511 -5.75 30.65 33.47
C LEU A 511 -6.21 29.48 34.35
N ASN A 512 -6.60 29.76 35.60
CA ASN A 512 -7.18 28.76 36.50
C ASN A 512 -8.56 28.25 36.04
N LEU A 513 -9.42 29.12 35.49
CA LEU A 513 -10.69 28.72 34.89
C LEU A 513 -10.48 27.90 33.61
N LEU A 514 -9.59 28.35 32.74
CA LEU A 514 -9.19 27.69 31.50
C LEU A 514 -8.71 26.25 31.77
N SER A 515 -7.83 26.05 32.76
CA SER A 515 -7.38 24.71 33.18
C SER A 515 -8.55 23.79 33.56
N LYS A 516 -9.52 24.29 34.35
CA LYS A 516 -10.72 23.52 34.73
C LYS A 516 -11.61 23.19 33.54
N LEU A 517 -11.81 24.12 32.61
CA LEU A 517 -12.58 23.88 31.38
C LEU A 517 -11.92 22.81 30.50
N LYS A 518 -10.59 22.86 30.32
CA LYS A 518 -9.84 21.85 29.56
C LYS A 518 -9.93 20.46 30.23
N GLN A 519 -9.83 20.39 31.55
CA GLN A 519 -10.04 19.15 32.31
C GLN A 519 -11.47 18.58 32.15
N LEU A 520 -12.50 19.44 32.23
CA LEU A 520 -13.90 19.04 32.05
C LEU A 520 -14.16 18.50 30.63
N ARG A 521 -13.60 19.15 29.61
CA ARG A 521 -13.68 18.67 28.21
C ARG A 521 -13.02 17.29 28.06
N ASP A 522 -11.84 17.10 28.65
CA ASP A 522 -11.11 15.84 28.56
C ASP A 522 -11.79 14.70 29.37
N GLN A 523 -12.55 15.03 30.43
CA GLN A 523 -13.47 14.09 31.09
C GLN A 523 -14.65 13.71 30.19
N LYS A 524 -15.29 14.69 29.55
CA LYS A 524 -16.42 14.45 28.63
C LYS A 524 -16.03 13.61 27.41
N LEU A 525 -14.83 13.78 26.87
CA LEU A 525 -14.31 12.92 25.80
C LEU A 525 -14.13 11.46 26.27
N LYS A 526 -13.66 11.24 27.51
CA LYS A 526 -13.60 9.89 28.11
C LYS A 526 -14.99 9.28 28.37
N GLU A 527 -16.01 10.09 28.67
CA GLU A 527 -17.40 9.60 28.73
C GLU A 527 -17.88 9.09 27.36
N ILE A 528 -17.46 9.73 26.25
CA ILE A 528 -17.79 9.32 24.88
C ILE A 528 -17.02 8.06 24.46
N GLU A 529 -15.71 8.01 24.75
CA GLU A 529 -14.89 6.79 24.56
C GLU A 529 -15.52 5.59 25.29
N LYS A 530 -15.91 5.80 26.56
CA LYS A 530 -16.61 4.79 27.36
C LYS A 530 -17.97 4.40 26.77
N PHE A 531 -18.75 5.34 26.24
CA PHE A 531 -20.00 5.03 25.54
C PHE A 531 -19.74 4.04 24.39
N PHE A 532 -18.74 4.26 23.54
CA PHE A 532 -18.43 3.33 22.45
C PHE A 532 -17.98 1.96 22.97
N GLN A 533 -17.15 1.91 24.01
CA GLN A 533 -16.74 0.65 24.66
C GLN A 533 -17.92 -0.15 25.25
N GLU A 534 -18.94 0.53 25.76
CA GLU A 534 -20.16 -0.09 26.31
C GLU A 534 -21.22 -0.43 25.24
N HIS A 535 -21.13 0.15 24.04
CA HIS A 535 -22.11 0.02 22.95
C HIS A 535 -21.47 -0.53 21.66
N SER A 536 -21.14 -1.82 21.66
CA SER A 536 -20.43 -2.52 20.57
C SER A 536 -21.05 -2.35 19.18
N GLU A 537 -22.37 -2.23 19.06
CA GLU A 537 -23.03 -1.95 17.77
C GLU A 537 -22.63 -0.60 17.17
N ALA A 538 -22.54 0.43 18.01
CA ALA A 538 -22.17 1.80 17.64
C ALA A 538 -20.67 1.93 17.39
N ASP A 539 -19.84 1.29 18.21
CA ASP A 539 -18.39 1.16 17.97
C ASP A 539 -18.10 0.44 16.65
N THR A 540 -18.76 -0.69 16.39
CA THR A 540 -18.61 -1.41 15.12
C THR A 540 -19.08 -0.57 13.93
N ALA A 541 -20.19 0.17 14.08
CA ALA A 541 -20.64 1.07 13.03
C ALA A 541 -19.61 2.18 12.75
N LEU A 542 -19.05 2.80 13.79
CA LEU A 542 -18.01 3.82 13.66
C LEU A 542 -16.75 3.27 12.98
N LYS A 543 -16.25 2.11 13.44
CA LYS A 543 -15.07 1.45 12.83
C LYS A 543 -15.26 1.12 11.35
N LEU A 544 -16.49 0.76 10.92
CA LEU A 544 -16.82 0.51 9.51
C LEU A 544 -16.75 1.76 8.63
N THR A 545 -16.82 2.98 9.17
CA THR A 545 -16.63 4.22 8.40
C THR A 545 -15.16 4.65 8.28
N GLY A 546 -14.23 3.82 8.77
CA GLY A 546 -12.81 4.15 8.87
C GLY A 546 -12.47 5.08 10.03
N VAL A 547 -13.45 5.49 10.84
CA VAL A 547 -13.25 6.38 11.98
C VAL A 547 -12.88 5.56 13.22
N GLN A 548 -11.78 5.93 13.86
CA GLN A 548 -11.38 5.46 15.18
C GLN A 548 -11.50 6.62 16.17
N TYR A 549 -12.32 6.45 17.22
CA TYR A 549 -12.25 7.35 18.38
C TYR A 549 -10.89 7.21 19.07
N ARG A 550 -10.45 8.24 19.81
CA ARG A 550 -9.18 8.29 20.54
C ARG A 550 -8.68 6.93 21.02
N GLY A 551 -7.48 6.57 20.61
CA GLY A 551 -6.88 5.30 20.97
C GLY A 551 -5.43 5.18 20.57
N ALA A 552 -4.90 3.98 20.78
CA ALA A 552 -3.61 3.53 20.30
C ALA A 552 -3.55 3.57 18.77
N ASP A 553 -2.41 4.00 18.20
CA ASP A 553 -2.01 3.60 16.86
C ASP A 553 -0.49 3.39 16.85
N LEU A 554 -0.05 2.25 17.39
CA LEU A 554 1.35 1.87 17.46
C LEU A 554 1.78 1.29 16.10
N ALA A 555 2.72 1.97 15.44
CA ALA A 555 3.10 1.65 14.08
C ALA A 555 4.61 1.46 13.90
N VAL A 556 4.96 0.61 12.95
CA VAL A 556 6.32 0.39 12.43
C VAL A 556 6.24 0.31 10.91
N TYR A 557 7.12 1.01 10.20
CA TYR A 557 7.06 1.14 8.74
C TYR A 557 8.29 0.54 8.09
N GLY A 558 8.12 -0.09 6.92
CA GLY A 558 9.24 -0.65 6.15
C GLY A 558 10.30 0.39 5.79
N SER A 559 9.89 1.62 5.49
CA SER A 559 10.79 2.78 5.28
C SER A 559 11.64 3.17 6.48
N ASP A 560 11.21 2.86 7.70
CA ASP A 560 11.99 3.14 8.91
C ASP A 560 13.00 2.01 9.21
N LEU A 561 12.97 0.88 8.48
CA LEU A 561 13.84 -0.27 8.72
C LEU A 561 15.19 -0.16 7.99
N SER A 562 16.25 -0.63 8.65
CA SER A 562 17.63 -0.55 8.16
C SER A 562 18.45 -1.74 8.68
N ILE A 563 19.51 -2.08 7.94
CA ILE A 563 20.48 -3.11 8.34
C ILE A 563 21.84 -2.45 8.45
N GLN A 564 22.51 -2.65 9.59
CA GLN A 564 23.87 -2.19 9.82
C GLN A 564 24.67 -3.30 10.49
N GLY A 565 25.57 -3.92 9.72
CA GLY A 565 26.33 -5.10 10.14
C GLY A 565 25.42 -6.28 10.44
N ASN A 566 25.47 -6.79 11.66
CA ASN A 566 24.63 -7.89 12.15
C ASN A 566 23.33 -7.42 12.85
N GLY A 567 22.96 -6.15 12.76
CA GLY A 567 21.78 -5.60 13.43
C GLY A 567 20.69 -5.10 12.47
N ILE A 568 19.43 -5.37 12.82
CA ILE A 568 18.28 -4.67 12.26
C ILE A 568 17.95 -3.50 13.19
N SER A 569 17.87 -2.30 12.64
CA SER A 569 17.44 -1.10 13.35
C SER A 569 16.24 -0.46 12.67
N GLY A 570 15.42 0.24 13.44
CA GLY A 570 14.39 1.09 12.87
C GLY A 570 13.72 1.99 13.87
N LYS A 571 12.59 2.57 13.47
CA LYS A 571 11.77 3.44 14.32
C LYS A 571 10.40 2.83 14.52
N ILE A 572 9.92 2.92 15.76
CA ILE A 572 8.51 2.76 16.11
C ILE A 572 7.90 4.14 16.34
N ARG A 573 6.61 4.25 16.09
CA ARG A 573 5.84 5.49 16.22
C ARG A 573 4.57 5.20 17.00
N ASN A 574 4.14 6.15 17.81
CA ASN A 574 2.77 6.18 18.32
C ASN A 574 2.03 7.27 17.54
N MET A 575 1.24 6.85 16.57
CA MET A 575 0.34 7.70 15.80
C MET A 575 -1.01 7.89 16.53
N GLY A 576 -1.15 7.44 17.79
CA GLY A 576 -2.36 7.58 18.59
C GLY A 576 -2.35 8.79 19.51
N TYR A 577 -3.51 9.12 20.10
CA TYR A 577 -3.68 10.22 21.06
C TYR A 577 -3.36 9.84 22.52
N GLU A 578 -3.03 8.58 22.81
CA GLU A 578 -2.74 8.10 24.17
C GLU A 578 -1.27 7.68 24.35
N SER A 579 -0.66 7.98 25.51
CA SER A 579 0.63 7.38 25.89
C SER A 579 0.47 5.90 26.23
N LEU A 580 1.32 5.02 25.66
CA LEU A 580 1.15 3.57 25.82
C LEU A 580 2.44 2.77 26.09
N PRO A 581 2.40 1.77 27.00
CA PRO A 581 3.43 0.73 27.09
C PRO A 581 3.34 -0.19 25.88
N TYR A 582 4.49 -0.61 25.37
CA TYR A 582 4.58 -1.40 24.14
C TYR A 582 5.61 -2.54 24.25
N THR A 583 5.48 -3.51 23.36
CA THR A 583 6.52 -4.50 23.05
C THR A 583 6.85 -4.42 21.57
N VAL A 584 8.14 -4.51 21.23
CA VAL A 584 8.60 -4.67 19.84
C VAL A 584 9.21 -6.06 19.73
N SER A 585 8.77 -6.85 18.76
CA SER A 585 9.26 -8.23 18.57
C SER A 585 9.83 -8.41 17.17
N LEU A 586 11.03 -9.01 17.10
CA LEU A 586 11.64 -9.46 15.87
C LEU A 586 11.33 -10.95 15.66
N PHE A 587 10.81 -11.27 14.49
CA PHE A 587 10.63 -12.64 14.01
C PHE A 587 11.45 -12.86 12.74
N GLN A 588 11.85 -14.10 12.48
CA GLN A 588 12.48 -14.52 11.23
C GLN A 588 11.64 -15.61 10.55
N SER A 589 11.55 -15.58 9.23
CA SER A 589 10.91 -16.64 8.45
C SER A 589 11.65 -17.98 8.58
N SER A 590 10.89 -19.06 8.48
CA SER A 590 11.36 -20.44 8.38
C SER A 590 10.35 -21.29 7.61
N GLU A 591 10.71 -22.51 7.21
CA GLU A 591 9.81 -23.46 6.55
C GLU A 591 8.49 -23.73 7.30
N LYS A 592 8.48 -23.51 8.63
CA LYS A 592 7.35 -23.73 9.54
C LYS A 592 6.61 -22.42 9.90
N GLY A 593 6.88 -21.33 9.18
CA GLY A 593 6.38 -19.99 9.50
C GLY A 593 7.40 -19.18 10.30
N TYR A 594 6.94 -18.10 10.93
CA TYR A 594 7.81 -17.17 11.65
C TYR A 594 8.18 -17.67 13.05
N THR A 595 9.48 -17.61 13.38
CA THR A 595 10.00 -17.88 14.73
C THR A 595 10.38 -16.57 15.41
N LEU A 596 10.02 -16.43 16.69
CA LEU A 596 10.42 -15.27 17.50
C LEU A 596 11.94 -15.33 17.75
N VAL A 597 12.62 -14.22 17.48
CA VAL A 597 14.07 -14.05 17.67
C VAL A 597 14.36 -13.30 18.97
N GLU A 598 13.71 -12.16 19.17
CA GLU A 598 13.93 -11.27 20.32
C GLU A 598 12.70 -10.38 20.54
N THR A 599 12.40 -10.02 21.80
CA THR A 599 11.39 -9.02 22.16
C THR A 599 12.03 -7.97 23.07
N GLN A 600 11.76 -6.70 22.78
CA GLN A 600 12.18 -5.54 23.57
C GLN A 600 10.95 -4.84 24.16
N GLU A 601 11.03 -4.43 25.43
CA GLU A 601 9.93 -3.78 26.13
C GLU A 601 10.10 -2.25 26.20
N GLY A 602 9.02 -1.52 25.95
CA GLY A 602 8.91 -0.08 26.13
C GLY A 602 8.01 0.30 27.31
N ARG A 603 8.38 1.37 28.02
CA ARG A 603 7.62 1.88 29.18
C ARG A 603 6.37 2.66 28.78
N ASN A 604 6.54 3.78 28.09
CA ASN A 604 5.48 4.63 27.55
C ASN A 604 6.02 5.34 26.31
N LEU A 605 5.32 5.20 25.18
CA LEU A 605 5.55 6.02 23.98
C LEU A 605 4.50 7.14 23.96
N PRO A 606 4.88 8.42 24.11
CA PRO A 606 3.93 9.53 24.07
C PRO A 606 3.20 9.63 22.72
N PRO A 607 2.03 10.29 22.64
CA PRO A 607 1.36 10.59 21.38
C PRO A 607 2.28 11.30 20.39
N PHE A 608 2.18 10.93 19.11
CA PHE A 608 3.02 11.40 17.99
C PHE A 608 4.54 11.21 18.15
N ALA A 609 4.99 10.50 19.20
CA ALA A 609 6.42 10.29 19.45
C ALA A 609 7.01 9.14 18.63
N LYS A 610 8.29 9.29 18.27
CA LYS A 610 9.13 8.28 17.62
C LYS A 610 10.21 7.76 18.57
N ARG A 611 10.50 6.46 18.54
CA ARG A 611 11.65 5.85 19.26
C ARG A 611 12.40 4.91 18.34
N ASN A 612 13.73 4.93 18.44
CA ASN A 612 14.59 3.99 17.75
C ASN A 612 14.60 2.64 18.48
N PHE A 613 14.69 1.53 17.75
CA PHE A 613 14.99 0.20 18.26
C PHE A 613 16.14 -0.42 17.47
N ARG A 614 16.83 -1.41 18.05
CA ARG A 614 17.85 -2.21 17.37
C ARG A 614 17.90 -3.62 17.94
N PHE A 615 17.76 -4.61 17.07
CA PHE A 615 17.92 -6.04 17.38
C PHE A 615 19.29 -6.53 16.89
N SER A 616 19.88 -7.51 17.58
CA SER A 616 21.18 -8.09 17.22
C SER A 616 21.03 -9.53 16.72
N ILE A 617 21.24 -9.76 15.43
CA ILE A 617 21.04 -11.07 14.80
C ILE A 617 22.31 -11.91 14.91
N LYS A 618 22.22 -13.01 15.65
CA LYS A 618 23.23 -14.07 15.63
C LYS A 618 23.18 -14.77 14.26
N ASN A 619 24.34 -14.89 13.61
CA ASN A 619 24.49 -15.51 12.27
C ASN A 619 23.66 -14.83 11.17
N PHE A 620 23.74 -13.49 11.12
CA PHE A 620 23.31 -12.73 9.93
C PHE A 620 24.09 -13.20 8.69
N SER A 621 23.39 -13.33 7.56
CA SER A 621 23.95 -13.70 6.26
C SER A 621 23.03 -13.15 5.19
N ASP A 622 23.61 -12.42 4.25
CA ASP A 622 22.99 -11.83 3.06
C ASP A 622 23.00 -12.80 1.86
N LYS A 623 23.74 -13.91 1.94
CA LYS A 623 23.90 -14.88 0.85
C LYS A 623 22.66 -15.75 0.58
N LYS A 624 21.71 -15.80 1.50
CA LYS A 624 20.42 -16.49 1.35
C LYS A 624 19.31 -15.53 1.72
N ARG A 625 18.17 -15.63 1.03
CA ARG A 625 17.00 -14.82 1.39
C ARG A 625 16.55 -15.13 2.80
N LYS A 626 16.23 -14.08 3.55
CA LYS A 626 15.56 -14.14 4.84
C LYS A 626 14.52 -13.04 4.89
N ILE A 627 13.35 -13.35 5.43
CA ILE A 627 12.32 -12.36 5.70
C ILE A 627 12.27 -12.15 7.21
N TYR A 628 12.48 -10.93 7.64
CA TYR A 628 12.32 -10.50 9.02
C TYR A 628 10.99 -9.77 9.16
N LYS A 629 10.20 -10.15 10.16
CA LYS A 629 8.97 -9.45 10.55
C LYS A 629 9.22 -8.76 11.87
N ILE A 630 9.02 -7.45 11.90
CA ILE A 630 9.03 -6.65 13.13
C ILE A 630 7.57 -6.39 13.46
N THR A 631 7.12 -6.70 14.68
CA THR A 631 5.79 -6.31 15.16
C THR A 631 5.89 -5.38 16.36
N ILE A 632 4.89 -4.51 16.53
CA ILE A 632 4.67 -3.72 17.73
C ILE A 632 3.26 -3.96 18.26
N SER A 633 3.14 -4.23 19.56
CA SER A 633 1.84 -4.38 20.26
C SER A 633 1.81 -3.51 21.51
N PRO A 634 0.65 -2.97 21.91
CA PRO A 634 0.48 -2.41 23.25
C PRO A 634 0.55 -3.53 24.30
N LYS A 635 1.07 -3.23 25.50
CA LYS A 635 1.07 -4.25 26.59
C LYS A 635 -0.32 -4.54 27.13
N ASP A 636 -1.25 -3.60 27.03
CA ASP A 636 -2.66 -3.82 27.37
C ASP A 636 -3.42 -4.36 26.16
N LYS A 637 -3.78 -5.64 26.21
CA LYS A 637 -4.52 -6.32 25.15
C LYS A 637 -5.91 -5.72 24.88
N LYS A 638 -6.52 -5.03 25.85
CA LYS A 638 -7.80 -4.32 25.62
C LYS A 638 -7.62 -3.09 24.71
N LYS A 639 -6.39 -2.64 24.50
CA LYS A 639 -6.03 -1.58 23.55
C LYS A 639 -5.44 -2.11 22.24
N GLU A 640 -5.38 -3.44 22.06
CA GLU A 640 -4.83 -4.10 20.87
C GLU A 640 -5.82 -4.05 19.69
N GLU A 641 -7.13 -4.06 19.94
CA GLU A 641 -8.19 -3.89 18.91
C GLU A 641 -8.19 -2.51 18.21
N LEU A 642 -7.40 -1.55 18.72
CA LEU A 642 -7.30 -0.19 18.19
C LEU A 642 -6.17 -0.04 17.15
N VAL A 643 -5.35 -1.08 16.92
CA VAL A 643 -4.17 -1.00 16.07
C VAL A 643 -4.36 -1.84 14.79
N THR A 644 -4.81 -1.22 13.71
CA THR A 644 -5.19 -1.94 12.47
C THR A 644 -4.60 -1.30 11.20
N SER A 645 -3.36 -1.67 10.87
CA SER A 645 -2.83 -1.81 9.49
C SER A 645 -1.29 -1.91 9.46
N ASN A 646 -0.59 -1.16 10.31
CA ASN A 646 0.87 -0.99 10.26
C ASN A 646 1.57 -1.30 11.59
N ASN A 647 0.98 -2.19 12.40
CA ASN A 647 1.62 -2.75 13.60
C ASN A 647 2.72 -3.77 13.28
N GLN A 648 2.95 -4.08 12.01
CA GLN A 648 4.00 -4.94 11.53
C GLN A 648 4.68 -4.38 10.28
N ALA A 649 5.97 -4.61 10.17
CA ALA A 649 6.77 -4.28 8.99
C ALA A 649 7.65 -5.46 8.62
N HIS A 650 7.84 -5.67 7.32
CA HIS A 650 8.64 -6.74 6.76
C HIS A 650 9.92 -6.18 6.14
N LEU A 651 11.04 -6.86 6.39
CA LEU A 651 12.35 -6.55 5.83
C LEU A 651 12.90 -7.81 5.17
N ILE A 652 13.11 -7.72 3.86
CA ILE A 652 13.64 -8.81 3.04
C ILE A 652 15.13 -8.58 2.84
N VAL A 653 15.93 -9.62 3.05
CA VAL A 653 17.39 -9.56 3.03
C VAL A 653 17.93 -10.68 2.17
N GLY A 654 18.94 -10.42 1.35
CA GLY A 654 19.56 -11.43 0.50
C GLY A 654 18.73 -11.81 -0.72
N LYS A 655 19.19 -12.81 -1.47
CA LYS A 655 18.58 -13.29 -2.72
C LYS A 655 18.06 -14.71 -2.56
N GLU A 656 16.95 -15.01 -3.23
CA GLU A 656 16.46 -16.38 -3.41
C GLU A 656 16.47 -16.70 -4.91
N ASN A 657 17.20 -17.76 -5.27
CA ASN A 657 17.35 -18.19 -6.65
C ASN A 657 16.33 -19.31 -6.98
N ASN A 658 15.72 -19.94 -5.95
CA ASN A 658 14.67 -20.93 -6.12
C ASN A 658 13.27 -20.31 -6.13
N ALA A 659 12.75 -20.02 -7.34
CA ALA A 659 11.42 -19.42 -7.47
C ALA A 659 10.26 -20.25 -6.87
N ALA A 660 10.43 -21.56 -6.59
CA ALA A 660 9.38 -22.36 -5.95
C ALA A 660 9.29 -22.10 -4.43
N GLU A 661 10.44 -21.96 -3.76
CA GLU A 661 10.50 -21.55 -2.35
C GLU A 661 10.06 -20.10 -2.20
N LEU A 662 10.57 -19.23 -3.07
CA LEU A 662 10.17 -17.83 -3.14
C LEU A 662 8.66 -17.63 -3.41
N LYS A 663 8.06 -18.44 -4.30
CA LYS A 663 6.60 -18.47 -4.51
C LYS A 663 5.85 -18.79 -3.21
N LYS A 664 6.27 -19.82 -2.47
CA LYS A 664 5.66 -20.21 -1.19
C LYS A 664 5.82 -19.11 -0.13
N GLU A 665 6.97 -18.46 -0.06
CA GLU A 665 7.21 -17.34 0.85
C GLU A 665 6.36 -16.11 0.53
N MET A 666 6.20 -15.73 -0.74
CA MET A 666 5.40 -14.56 -1.12
C MET A 666 3.89 -14.76 -0.91
N VAL A 667 3.36 -15.99 -1.07
CA VAL A 667 1.97 -16.31 -0.66
C VAL A 667 1.80 -16.13 0.85
N ALA A 668 2.74 -16.67 1.65
CA ALA A 668 2.68 -16.54 3.11
C ALA A 668 2.78 -15.07 3.55
N LEU A 669 3.67 -14.29 2.92
CA LEU A 669 3.84 -12.86 3.20
C LEU A 669 2.58 -12.05 2.85
N ALA A 670 1.96 -12.29 1.69
CA ALA A 670 0.72 -11.62 1.30
C ALA A 670 -0.41 -11.92 2.30
N SER A 671 -0.62 -13.20 2.63
CA SER A 671 -1.60 -13.65 3.62
C SER A 671 -1.39 -13.01 4.99
N GLU A 672 -0.14 -12.89 5.46
CA GLU A 672 0.17 -12.21 6.71
C GLU A 672 -0.01 -10.69 6.66
N MET A 673 0.16 -10.05 5.49
CA MET A 673 -0.08 -8.62 5.30
C MET A 673 -1.57 -8.25 5.23
N GLY A 674 -2.48 -9.21 5.44
CA GLY A 674 -3.93 -8.98 5.30
C GLY A 674 -4.38 -8.82 3.84
N LEU A 675 -3.48 -9.05 2.90
CA LEU A 675 -3.79 -9.19 1.48
C LEU A 675 -4.30 -10.63 1.32
N THR A 676 -5.62 -10.80 1.44
CA THR A 676 -6.29 -12.09 1.28
C THR A 676 -5.93 -12.74 -0.07
N ASN A 677 -6.23 -14.04 -0.23
CA ASN A 677 -5.84 -14.88 -1.38
C ASN A 677 -6.24 -14.32 -2.78
N ASP A 678 -6.93 -13.19 -2.84
CA ASP A 678 -7.64 -12.63 -3.97
C ASP A 678 -6.77 -11.89 -4.99
N GLN A 679 -5.45 -11.85 -4.81
CA GLN A 679 -4.54 -11.19 -5.77
C GLN A 679 -3.33 -12.05 -6.16
N VAL A 680 -3.10 -13.19 -5.53
CA VAL A 680 -1.84 -13.92 -5.64
C VAL A 680 -1.90 -15.07 -6.67
N THR A 681 -2.26 -14.74 -7.92
CA THR A 681 -2.18 -15.69 -9.04
C THR A 681 -0.74 -15.84 -9.54
N LEU A 682 0.07 -16.62 -8.82
CA LEU A 682 1.50 -16.80 -9.09
C LEU A 682 1.78 -17.80 -10.22
N VAL A 683 2.31 -17.32 -11.35
CA VAL A 683 2.75 -18.13 -12.51
C VAL A 683 4.26 -17.96 -12.74
N SER A 684 5.03 -19.05 -12.61
CA SER A 684 6.48 -19.14 -12.87
C SER A 684 6.78 -19.36 -14.37
N LYS A 685 7.99 -19.47 -14.95
CA LYS A 685 9.45 -19.31 -14.68
C LYS A 685 10.10 -19.35 -16.12
N PRO A 686 11.43 -19.37 -16.34
CA PRO A 686 12.58 -18.87 -15.57
C PRO A 686 13.50 -17.92 -16.39
N ALA A 687 14.53 -17.38 -15.76
CA ALA A 687 15.79 -16.86 -16.32
C ALA A 687 16.76 -16.76 -15.11
N ILE A 688 18.07 -17.04 -15.11
CA ILE A 688 19.13 -17.29 -16.12
C ILE A 688 20.02 -18.44 -15.56
N PRO A 689 20.77 -19.22 -16.36
CA PRO A 689 21.84 -20.09 -15.84
C PRO A 689 22.89 -19.28 -15.04
N GLU A 690 23.23 -19.72 -13.82
CA GLU A 690 24.37 -19.15 -13.10
C GLU A 690 25.63 -19.24 -13.96
N PHE A 691 26.36 -18.12 -14.13
CA PHE A 691 27.72 -18.14 -14.67
C PHE A 691 28.55 -19.10 -13.81
N SER A 692 28.89 -20.25 -14.38
CA SER A 692 29.77 -21.21 -13.76
C SER A 692 31.16 -20.60 -13.64
N LEU A 693 31.54 -20.16 -12.44
CA LEU A 693 32.88 -19.64 -12.15
C LEU A 693 34.01 -20.62 -12.56
N LYS A 694 33.72 -21.91 -12.74
CA LYS A 694 34.65 -22.91 -13.29
C LYS A 694 35.12 -22.63 -14.72
N GLU A 695 34.35 -21.88 -15.51
CA GLU A 695 34.80 -21.45 -16.85
C GLU A 695 35.81 -20.29 -16.75
N LEU A 696 35.72 -19.47 -15.70
CA LEU A 696 36.71 -18.45 -15.36
C LEU A 696 37.97 -19.03 -14.69
N GLU A 697 37.83 -20.12 -13.90
CA GLU A 697 38.98 -20.83 -13.29
C GLU A 697 39.96 -21.42 -14.32
N ASN A 698 39.51 -21.69 -15.55
CA ASN A 698 40.37 -22.14 -16.65
C ASN A 698 41.03 -20.98 -17.43
N VAL A 699 40.60 -19.73 -17.22
CA VAL A 699 41.34 -18.56 -17.71
C VAL A 699 42.46 -18.28 -16.73
N LYS A 700 43.70 -18.64 -17.09
CA LYS A 700 44.90 -18.17 -16.38
C LYS A 700 45.04 -16.65 -16.56
N MET A 701 44.30 -15.89 -15.76
CA MET A 701 44.58 -14.48 -15.54
C MET A 701 45.91 -14.38 -14.79
N ASN A 702 46.98 -14.03 -15.51
CA ASN A 702 48.17 -13.47 -14.88
C ASN A 702 47.72 -12.26 -14.05
N GLN A 703 48.21 -12.16 -12.80
CA GLN A 703 47.84 -11.07 -11.90
C GLN A 703 48.16 -9.71 -12.56
N ILE A 704 47.14 -8.88 -12.71
CA ILE A 704 47.32 -7.48 -13.13
C ILE A 704 47.68 -6.68 -11.88
N GLU A 705 48.97 -6.49 -11.63
CA GLU A 705 49.44 -5.50 -10.66
C GLU A 705 49.22 -4.09 -11.21
N PHE A 706 48.53 -3.24 -10.46
CA PHE A 706 48.33 -1.83 -10.80
C PHE A 706 49.48 -0.97 -10.25
N PRO A 707 50.34 -0.37 -11.09
CA PRO A 707 51.39 0.52 -10.61
C PRO A 707 50.82 1.90 -10.27
N TRP A 708 50.92 2.28 -8.99
CA TRP A 708 50.73 3.66 -8.52
C TRP A 708 52.08 4.23 -8.03
N PRO A 709 52.44 5.51 -8.28
CA PRO A 709 51.82 6.50 -9.16
C PRO A 709 52.79 6.97 -10.27
N GLN A 710 52.51 6.65 -11.53
CA GLN A 710 53.05 7.40 -12.67
C GLN A 710 51.92 7.78 -13.65
N LYS A 711 52.12 8.86 -14.40
CA LYS A 711 51.11 9.40 -15.33
C LYS A 711 50.90 8.45 -16.51
N LEU A 712 49.89 7.57 -16.39
CA LEU A 712 49.39 6.73 -17.49
C LEU A 712 49.03 7.57 -18.72
N LYS A 713 49.32 7.04 -19.90
CA LYS A 713 49.02 7.66 -21.19
C LYS A 713 47.52 7.55 -21.53
N LYS A 714 47.10 8.31 -22.54
CA LYS A 714 45.67 8.46 -22.86
C LYS A 714 45.07 7.18 -23.46
N GLU A 715 45.88 6.41 -24.19
CA GLU A 715 45.49 5.10 -24.74
C GLU A 715 45.33 4.05 -23.63
N GLU A 716 46.27 4.01 -22.69
CA GLU A 716 46.28 3.06 -21.54
C GLU A 716 45.06 3.27 -20.63
N ARG A 717 44.66 4.53 -20.40
CA ARG A 717 43.41 4.82 -19.67
C ARG A 717 42.14 4.37 -20.39
N LYS A 718 42.14 4.34 -21.72
CA LYS A 718 40.96 3.93 -22.50
C LYS A 718 40.76 2.40 -22.40
N PHE A 719 41.84 1.63 -22.52
CA PHE A 719 41.82 0.16 -22.41
C PHE A 719 41.51 -0.37 -20.98
N ILE A 720 41.57 0.47 -19.95
CA ILE A 720 41.21 0.12 -18.55
C ILE A 720 39.76 0.55 -18.22
N LEU A 721 39.15 1.40 -19.04
CA LEU A 721 37.77 1.88 -18.90
C LEU A 721 36.78 1.16 -19.83
N GLU A 722 37.30 0.55 -20.92
CA GLU A 722 36.61 -0.42 -21.77
C GLU A 722 36.70 -1.84 -21.16
#